data_AF-A0A354HXY5-F1
#
_entry.id   AF-A0A354HXY5-F1
#
_cell.length_a   1.000
_cell.length_b   1.000
_cell.length_c   1.000
_cell.angle_alpha   90.00
_cell.angle_beta   90.00
_cell.angle_gamma   90.00
#
_symmetry.space_group_name_H-M   'P 1'
#
loop_
_entity.id
_entity.type
_entity.pdbx_description
1 polymer ?
#
loop_
_entity_poly.entity_id
_entity_poly.type
_entity_poly.pdbx_seq_one_letter_code
_entity_poly.pdbx_strand_id
1 'polypeptide(L)'
;MKNIFIGCSALLATMAGFAQNPVIRDQFTADPTARVFDGKIYLYPSHDIPSPVDNLKEWFCMEDYHVFSSENLTDWIDHGVIVSQTSVPWVDSQSYSMWAPDCVKKGDNYYFYFPAAPKGERGFRVGVAVSENPSGPFWPMPRFIEGISGIDPCVLVDDDGSSYIYWSGMGLKGAKLKDNMMELDGEPVAIDNLPDGFKEGPFAFKRNGKYYFTFPWVKDKTETLAYAMSDAPLGPYEFKGLIMDESPTGCWTNHHSIVEYNNQWYLFYHHNDYSPSFDKNRSVRIDSLSFNPDGTIRKVTPTLRGVGVTDARSRIQIDRYSDISSKNAAIGYIDSNNYFAGWKTIMKRQGAWVKYNNVDFGTSPVASVTARVCAPSGGRLCVGIYNQRNKAVLAEINIPASTSWQNVTVPVTGNSVEGVHDLWVELKSGRNVEIDWAGFDALPWLEGAMKTGKYRNLFVEMGYRPDMVSAKLDSMYNALFHGPDRVYFEVGDSMAYISDLKNNDVRTEGMSYGMMIAAQLDKKDVFDRLWRWAKMYMQHNDGSDRDGYFAWSCKTDGTPNAHGSASDGELYFVTSLIFASNRWGNASGIDYLAEARNIIDASMLKTGKRHASPFINIETRLITFTPDKWGSRFTDPSYHIPVFYEIWAKWLNDGRSEFWQECADRSRAYLHSCVHPETGLTPDYSNYDGSLLNRGHIIGDAFRFDSWRVPLNIAIDYAWSCSDGKWQRDYADRVQKFFYEKGIDDYVDQYNVDGSDVEQILGAGGYTGLRHSTGLVATMAAVSIAANDGKSKEFVKRLWHSRHEPYEDGYFDAYYDGLLRLFSFMLLSGNYQIIE
;
A
#
# COMPACT_ATOMS: atom_id res chain seq x y z
N MET A 1 30.37 51.32 18.02
CA MET A 1 29.85 50.01 18.46
C MET A 1 30.11 49.01 17.35
N LYS A 2 30.61 47.79 17.67
CA LYS A 2 30.93 46.77 16.66
C LYS A 2 29.69 45.90 16.44
N ASN A 3 29.16 45.85 15.22
CA ASN A 3 28.17 44.85 14.85
C ASN A 3 28.89 43.53 14.57
N ILE A 4 28.64 42.54 15.41
CA ILE A 4 29.19 41.19 15.25
C ILE A 4 28.25 40.44 14.30
N PHE A 5 28.70 40.18 13.08
CA PHE A 5 28.10 39.15 12.24
C PHE A 5 28.38 37.79 12.87
N ILE A 6 27.37 37.20 13.50
CA ILE A 6 27.41 35.78 13.89
C ILE A 6 27.11 34.99 12.63
N GLY A 7 28.16 34.45 12.01
CA GLY A 7 28.00 33.47 10.94
C GLY A 7 27.44 32.18 11.52
N CYS A 8 26.17 31.90 11.26
CA CYS A 8 25.62 30.55 11.45
C CYS A 8 26.28 29.61 10.45
N SER A 9 27.34 28.92 10.87
CA SER A 9 27.82 27.73 10.19
C SER A 9 26.72 26.67 10.22
N ALA A 10 25.92 26.59 9.16
CA ALA A 10 25.03 25.47 8.95
C ALA A 10 25.88 24.20 8.86
N LEU A 11 25.86 23.36 9.90
CA LEU A 11 26.33 21.99 9.76
C LEU A 11 25.41 21.31 8.75
N LEU A 12 25.94 21.02 7.57
CA LEU A 12 25.35 20.08 6.64
C LEU A 12 25.28 18.71 7.32
N ALA A 13 24.16 18.44 7.97
CA ALA A 13 23.74 17.08 8.24
C ALA A 13 23.42 16.44 6.88
N THR A 14 24.33 15.58 6.40
CA THR A 14 24.09 14.73 5.24
C THR A 14 22.94 13.78 5.55
N MET A 15 21.72 14.15 5.14
CA MET A 15 20.56 13.27 5.23
C MET A 15 20.68 12.19 4.15
N ALA A 16 21.17 11.01 4.53
CA ALA A 16 21.05 9.83 3.68
C ALA A 16 19.64 9.24 3.87
N GLY A 17 18.85 8.95 2.83
CA GLY A 17 17.55 8.21 2.86
C GLY A 17 17.70 6.70 2.54
N PHE A 18 16.99 5.77 3.22
CA PHE A 18 17.51 4.40 3.45
C PHE A 18 17.10 3.45 2.35
N ALA A 19 17.91 2.45 2.06
CA ALA A 19 17.44 1.19 1.53
C ALA A 19 17.73 0.09 2.56
N GLN A 20 17.12 -1.06 2.38
CA GLN A 20 17.31 -2.25 3.20
C GLN A 20 17.59 -3.37 2.20
N ASN A 21 18.82 -3.86 2.04
CA ASN A 21 19.14 -4.76 0.93
C ASN A 21 18.67 -6.21 1.18
N PRO A 22 18.12 -6.93 0.17
CA PRO A 22 17.65 -6.43 -1.13
C PRO A 22 16.34 -5.62 -1.00
N VAL A 23 16.16 -4.67 -1.91
CA VAL A 23 15.21 -3.54 -1.74
C VAL A 23 13.79 -3.89 -2.16
N ILE A 24 13.64 -4.67 -3.24
CA ILE A 24 12.39 -5.34 -3.63
C ILE A 24 12.37 -6.73 -2.98
N ARG A 25 11.21 -7.18 -2.46
CA ARG A 25 11.14 -8.26 -1.45
C ARG A 25 10.09 -9.35 -1.68
N ASP A 26 9.34 -9.23 -2.77
CA ASP A 26 8.20 -10.05 -3.14
C ASP A 26 8.37 -10.72 -4.52
N GLN A 27 9.33 -10.25 -5.31
CA GLN A 27 9.70 -10.77 -6.63
C GLN A 27 11.21 -10.65 -6.85
N PHE A 28 11.74 -11.39 -7.82
CA PHE A 28 13.13 -11.26 -8.24
C PHE A 28 13.29 -10.05 -9.15
N THR A 29 14.38 -9.31 -8.98
CA THR A 29 14.65 -8.07 -9.71
C THR A 29 16.13 -7.99 -10.01
N ALA A 30 16.45 -7.68 -11.26
CA ALA A 30 17.82 -7.69 -11.73
C ALA A 30 18.11 -6.46 -12.59
N ASP A 31 19.37 -6.39 -13.06
CA ASP A 31 19.86 -5.38 -13.99
C ASP A 31 19.30 -3.95 -13.75
N PRO A 32 19.47 -3.41 -12.53
CA PRO A 32 18.72 -2.24 -12.07
C PRO A 32 19.19 -0.94 -12.70
N THR A 33 18.30 -0.27 -13.44
CA THR A 33 18.51 1.12 -13.85
C THR A 33 17.70 2.08 -12.98
N ALA A 34 18.40 2.89 -12.18
CA ALA A 34 17.82 3.92 -11.32
C ALA A 34 17.94 5.31 -11.94
N ARG A 35 16.84 6.07 -11.90
CA ARG A 35 16.73 7.44 -12.43
C ARG A 35 15.97 8.31 -11.44
N VAL A 36 16.20 9.62 -11.47
CA VAL A 36 15.43 10.59 -10.68
C VAL A 36 14.51 11.37 -11.61
N PHE A 37 13.20 11.21 -11.41
CA PHE A 37 12.16 11.91 -12.15
C PHE A 37 11.17 12.51 -11.16
N ASP A 38 10.70 13.72 -11.44
CA ASP A 38 9.63 14.39 -10.69
C ASP A 38 9.81 14.39 -9.15
N GLY A 39 11.07 14.48 -8.70
CA GLY A 39 11.47 14.53 -7.28
C GLY A 39 11.62 13.17 -6.58
N LYS A 40 11.41 12.06 -7.29
CA LYS A 40 11.45 10.68 -6.77
C LYS A 40 12.49 9.84 -7.49
N ILE A 41 12.93 8.75 -6.88
CA ILE A 41 13.68 7.72 -7.59
C ILE A 41 12.69 6.77 -8.27
N TYR A 42 12.95 6.48 -9.54
CA TYR A 42 12.36 5.38 -10.29
C TYR A 42 13.43 4.32 -10.54
N LEU A 43 13.05 3.05 -10.37
CA LEU A 43 13.90 1.88 -10.56
C LEU A 43 13.26 1.00 -11.63
N TYR A 44 14.01 0.78 -12.70
CA TYR A 44 13.66 -0.03 -13.87
C TYR A 44 14.57 -1.26 -13.88
N PRO A 45 14.20 -2.37 -13.20
CA PRO A 45 14.92 -3.63 -13.27
C PRO A 45 14.38 -4.51 -14.41
N SER A 46 15.17 -5.49 -14.82
CA SER A 46 14.64 -6.69 -15.48
C SER A 46 13.99 -7.63 -14.44
N HIS A 47 12.97 -8.38 -14.86
CA HIS A 47 12.23 -9.30 -14.00
C HIS A 47 12.68 -10.75 -14.24
N ASP A 48 13.59 -11.25 -13.41
CA ASP A 48 13.97 -12.67 -13.43
C ASP A 48 12.79 -13.53 -12.94
N ILE A 49 12.47 -14.63 -13.63
CA ILE A 49 11.41 -15.58 -13.23
C ILE A 49 11.94 -17.03 -13.19
N PRO A 50 11.39 -17.90 -12.31
CA PRO A 50 11.59 -19.34 -12.43
C PRO A 50 11.11 -19.82 -13.81
N SER A 51 12.02 -20.39 -14.61
CA SER A 51 11.73 -20.60 -16.03
C SER A 51 10.57 -21.58 -16.28
N PRO A 52 9.56 -21.19 -17.10
CA PRO A 52 8.53 -22.11 -17.57
C PRO A 52 9.03 -23.02 -18.70
N VAL A 53 10.24 -22.82 -19.21
CA VAL A 53 10.80 -23.54 -20.38
C VAL A 53 11.96 -24.44 -19.97
N ASP A 54 11.90 -25.73 -20.30
CA ASP A 54 12.87 -26.74 -19.85
C ASP A 54 14.34 -26.39 -20.12
N ASN A 55 14.66 -25.85 -21.31
CA ASN A 55 16.04 -25.51 -21.68
C ASN A 55 16.56 -24.19 -21.08
N LEU A 56 15.73 -23.47 -20.32
CA LEU A 56 16.11 -22.23 -19.62
C LEU A 56 16.07 -22.38 -18.09
N LYS A 57 15.75 -23.58 -17.56
CA LYS A 57 15.69 -23.86 -16.11
C LYS A 57 16.98 -23.55 -15.34
N GLU A 58 18.14 -23.70 -16.01
CA GLU A 58 19.46 -23.43 -15.43
C GLU A 58 20.06 -22.09 -15.95
N TRP A 59 19.23 -21.21 -16.51
CA TRP A 59 19.64 -19.97 -17.15
C TRP A 59 18.79 -18.77 -16.69
N PHE A 60 19.18 -17.58 -17.14
CA PHE A 60 18.34 -16.39 -17.00
C PHE A 60 17.04 -16.54 -17.79
N CYS A 61 15.93 -16.10 -17.22
CA CYS A 61 14.60 -16.14 -17.83
C CYS A 61 13.85 -14.88 -17.41
N MET A 62 13.53 -14.01 -18.37
CA MET A 62 12.91 -12.70 -18.12
C MET A 62 11.82 -12.44 -19.18
N GLU A 63 10.56 -12.38 -18.76
CA GLU A 63 9.40 -12.18 -19.65
C GLU A 63 9.07 -10.71 -19.89
N ASP A 64 9.34 -9.86 -18.92
CA ASP A 64 8.85 -8.48 -18.85
C ASP A 64 9.71 -7.58 -17.95
N TYR A 65 9.25 -6.34 -17.79
CA TYR A 65 9.82 -5.33 -16.91
C TYR A 65 8.73 -4.71 -16.05
N HIS A 66 9.00 -4.60 -14.75
CA HIS A 66 8.25 -3.76 -13.82
C HIS A 66 8.92 -2.37 -13.70
N VAL A 67 8.23 -1.41 -13.07
CA VAL A 67 8.87 -0.18 -12.59
C VAL A 67 8.46 0.09 -11.15
N PHE A 68 9.44 0.47 -10.33
CA PHE A 68 9.25 0.80 -8.93
C PHE A 68 9.57 2.27 -8.68
N SER A 69 8.92 2.92 -7.72
CA SER A 69 9.27 4.27 -7.28
C SER A 69 9.44 4.38 -5.77
N SER A 70 10.36 5.24 -5.32
CA SER A 70 10.55 5.57 -3.90
C SER A 70 10.92 7.04 -3.67
N GLU A 71 10.43 7.60 -2.57
CA GLU A 71 10.77 8.94 -2.07
C GLU A 71 11.82 8.91 -0.96
N ASN A 72 11.89 7.81 -0.20
CA ASN A 72 12.75 7.65 0.96
C ASN A 72 13.79 6.52 0.82
N LEU A 73 13.80 5.84 -0.33
CA LEU A 73 14.57 4.64 -0.70
C LEU A 73 14.16 3.34 0.04
N THR A 74 13.31 3.38 1.08
CA THR A 74 12.96 2.20 1.90
C THR A 74 11.72 1.52 1.40
N ASP A 75 10.73 2.35 1.10
CA ASP A 75 9.39 1.97 0.72
C ASP A 75 9.29 2.15 -0.79
N TRP A 76 9.13 1.01 -1.46
CA TRP A 76 9.05 0.93 -2.92
C TRP A 76 7.61 0.62 -3.30
N ILE A 77 7.06 1.43 -4.19
CA ILE A 77 5.77 1.18 -4.83
C ILE A 77 6.08 0.51 -6.16
N ASP A 78 5.57 -0.71 -6.36
CA ASP A 78 5.52 -1.36 -7.67
C ASP A 78 4.35 -0.76 -8.46
N HIS A 79 4.61 -0.31 -9.70
CA HIS A 79 3.57 0.18 -10.62
C HIS A 79 3.11 -0.89 -11.62
N GLY A 80 3.63 -2.12 -11.48
CA GLY A 80 3.32 -3.27 -12.33
C GLY A 80 4.16 -3.33 -13.61
N VAL A 81 3.80 -4.30 -14.47
CA VAL A 81 4.44 -4.55 -15.76
C VAL A 81 4.27 -3.35 -16.70
N ILE A 82 5.38 -2.78 -17.16
CA ILE A 82 5.40 -1.68 -18.14
C ILE A 82 5.61 -2.13 -19.58
N VAL A 83 6.37 -3.21 -19.82
CA VAL A 83 6.65 -3.80 -21.15
C VAL A 83 6.86 -5.30 -21.00
N SER A 84 6.27 -6.13 -21.88
CA SER A 84 6.43 -7.59 -21.91
C SER A 84 6.83 -8.08 -23.30
N GLN A 85 7.54 -9.20 -23.42
CA GLN A 85 7.91 -9.82 -24.71
C GLN A 85 6.69 -10.08 -25.62
N THR A 86 5.49 -10.21 -25.04
CA THR A 86 4.23 -10.44 -25.75
C THR A 86 3.63 -9.16 -26.35
N SER A 87 3.96 -7.97 -25.83
CA SER A 87 3.42 -6.68 -26.27
C SER A 87 4.24 -6.01 -27.37
N VAL A 88 5.47 -6.46 -27.63
CA VAL A 88 6.39 -5.84 -28.60
C VAL A 88 6.29 -6.53 -29.98
N PRO A 89 5.90 -5.83 -31.08
CA PRO A 89 5.56 -6.48 -32.35
C PRO A 89 6.67 -7.33 -33.00
N TRP A 90 7.93 -6.94 -32.81
CA TRP A 90 9.11 -7.55 -33.45
C TRP A 90 9.85 -8.57 -32.59
N VAL A 91 9.54 -8.67 -31.29
CA VAL A 91 10.23 -9.54 -30.32
C VAL A 91 9.72 -10.97 -30.38
N ASP A 92 10.62 -11.94 -30.33
CA ASP A 92 10.22 -13.34 -30.14
C ASP A 92 9.61 -13.52 -28.75
N SER A 93 8.28 -13.68 -28.71
CA SER A 93 7.46 -13.84 -27.53
C SER A 93 7.65 -15.17 -26.79
N GLN A 94 8.63 -15.99 -27.20
CA GLN A 94 9.06 -17.21 -26.52
C GLN A 94 10.55 -17.17 -26.13
N SER A 95 11.20 -16.01 -26.26
CA SER A 95 12.65 -15.87 -25.99
C SER A 95 13.01 -15.76 -24.52
N TYR A 96 12.11 -15.25 -23.67
CA TYR A 96 12.36 -14.98 -22.24
C TYR A 96 13.68 -14.25 -21.99
N SER A 97 14.01 -13.31 -22.86
CA SER A 97 15.30 -12.61 -22.91
C SER A 97 15.14 -11.09 -22.82
N MET A 98 14.22 -10.62 -21.98
CA MET A 98 13.99 -9.21 -21.68
C MET A 98 15.03 -8.73 -20.64
N TRP A 99 16.28 -8.56 -21.08
CA TRP A 99 17.45 -8.26 -20.24
C TRP A 99 17.62 -6.76 -19.94
N ALA A 100 18.66 -6.37 -19.20
CA ALA A 100 18.96 -5.00 -18.74
C ALA A 100 18.37 -3.81 -19.53
N PRO A 101 17.43 -3.04 -18.96
CA PRO A 101 16.82 -1.87 -19.60
C PRO A 101 17.44 -0.53 -19.13
N ASP A 102 17.06 0.56 -19.79
CA ASP A 102 17.28 1.94 -19.30
C ASP A 102 16.06 2.82 -19.60
N CYS A 103 15.87 3.91 -18.85
CA CYS A 103 14.84 4.92 -19.09
C CYS A 103 15.44 6.32 -19.02
N VAL A 104 15.10 7.21 -19.95
CA VAL A 104 15.47 8.64 -19.88
C VAL A 104 14.30 9.55 -20.25
N LYS A 105 14.25 10.75 -19.65
CA LYS A 105 13.30 11.81 -20.01
C LYS A 105 13.89 12.72 -21.08
N LYS A 106 13.12 13.05 -22.11
CA LYS A 106 13.49 14.03 -23.15
C LYS A 106 12.25 14.83 -23.59
N GLY A 107 12.25 16.13 -23.30
CA GLY A 107 11.03 16.93 -23.38
C GLY A 107 9.99 16.42 -22.37
N ASP A 108 8.75 16.30 -22.81
CA ASP A 108 7.64 15.82 -21.97
C ASP A 108 7.55 14.28 -21.89
N ASN A 109 8.34 13.57 -22.70
CA ASN A 109 8.27 12.10 -22.84
C ASN A 109 9.39 11.37 -22.09
N TYR A 110 9.05 10.16 -21.65
CA TYR A 110 9.95 9.14 -21.12
C TYR A 110 10.19 8.05 -22.18
N TYR A 111 11.45 7.68 -22.38
CA TYR A 111 11.92 6.73 -23.37
C TYR A 111 12.58 5.55 -22.66
N PHE A 112 11.92 4.39 -22.71
CA PHE A 112 12.37 3.13 -22.12
C PHE A 112 13.03 2.26 -23.19
N TYR A 113 14.32 1.99 -23.02
CA TYR A 113 15.16 1.20 -23.93
C TYR A 113 15.32 -0.21 -23.38
N PHE A 114 15.19 -1.20 -24.24
CA PHE A 114 15.26 -2.60 -23.83
C PHE A 114 15.89 -3.49 -24.91
N PRO A 115 16.79 -4.42 -24.54
CA PRO A 115 17.30 -5.44 -25.44
C PRO A 115 16.31 -6.61 -25.53
N ALA A 116 16.15 -7.16 -26.73
CA ALA A 116 15.37 -8.39 -26.93
C ALA A 116 15.79 -9.16 -28.18
N ALA A 117 15.43 -10.44 -28.23
CA ALA A 117 15.63 -11.30 -29.40
C ALA A 117 14.53 -11.03 -30.47
N PRO A 118 14.87 -10.64 -31.70
CA PRO A 118 13.91 -10.44 -32.79
C PRO A 118 13.36 -11.76 -33.37
N LYS A 119 12.10 -11.75 -33.80
CA LYS A 119 11.42 -12.89 -34.45
C LYS A 119 12.19 -13.39 -35.68
N GLY A 120 12.62 -14.65 -35.66
CA GLY A 120 13.23 -15.34 -36.81
C GLY A 120 14.68 -14.93 -37.15
N GLU A 121 15.29 -14.07 -36.33
CA GLU A 121 16.68 -13.62 -36.47
C GLU A 121 17.53 -14.09 -35.28
N ARG A 122 18.86 -14.08 -35.42
CA ARG A 122 19.79 -14.42 -34.33
C ARG A 122 20.42 -13.17 -33.71
N GLY A 123 20.71 -13.26 -32.42
CA GLY A 123 21.29 -12.17 -31.63
C GLY A 123 20.22 -11.25 -31.05
N PHE A 124 20.63 -10.04 -30.66
CA PHE A 124 19.76 -9.07 -29.99
C PHE A 124 19.65 -7.76 -30.78
N ARG A 125 18.57 -7.02 -30.51
CA ARG A 125 18.32 -5.65 -30.96
C ARG A 125 17.84 -4.83 -29.78
N VAL A 126 17.99 -3.51 -29.86
CA VAL A 126 17.51 -2.56 -28.85
C VAL A 126 16.21 -1.90 -29.32
N GLY A 127 15.13 -2.12 -28.58
CA GLY A 127 13.85 -1.44 -28.73
C GLY A 127 13.77 -0.13 -27.96
N VAL A 128 12.72 0.63 -28.25
CA VAL A 128 12.28 1.80 -27.48
C VAL A 128 10.78 1.66 -27.21
N ALA A 129 10.33 2.00 -26.01
CA ALA A 129 8.93 2.24 -25.68
C ALA A 129 8.79 3.65 -25.09
N VAL A 130 7.66 4.31 -25.32
CA VAL A 130 7.46 5.73 -24.97
C VAL A 130 6.26 5.91 -24.05
N SER A 131 6.37 6.80 -23.05
CA SER A 131 5.28 7.19 -22.17
C SER A 131 5.34 8.69 -21.83
N GLU A 132 4.20 9.28 -21.51
CA GLU A 132 4.12 10.63 -20.90
C GLU A 132 4.34 10.59 -19.37
N ASN A 133 4.32 9.39 -18.75
CA ASN A 133 4.51 9.18 -17.32
C ASN A 133 5.71 8.26 -17.03
N PRO A 134 6.49 8.50 -15.96
CA PRO A 134 7.68 7.69 -15.65
C PRO A 134 7.32 6.26 -15.25
N SER A 135 6.13 6.03 -14.70
CA SER A 135 5.58 4.71 -14.34
C SER A 135 4.82 4.02 -15.47
N GLY A 136 4.70 4.64 -16.66
CA GLY A 136 3.92 4.11 -17.77
C GLY A 136 2.43 4.48 -17.74
N PRO A 137 1.59 3.81 -18.54
CA PRO A 137 1.93 2.70 -19.45
C PRO A 137 2.88 3.15 -20.55
N PHE A 138 3.80 2.26 -20.96
CA PHE A 138 4.74 2.50 -22.05
C PHE A 138 4.22 1.87 -23.34
N TRP A 139 4.32 2.60 -24.46
CA TRP A 139 3.92 2.13 -25.78
C TRP A 139 5.15 1.68 -26.58
N PRO A 140 5.34 0.37 -26.85
CA PRO A 140 6.49 -0.13 -27.59
C PRO A 140 6.49 0.30 -29.06
N MET A 141 7.65 0.75 -29.55
CA MET A 141 7.81 1.06 -30.96
C MET A 141 7.77 -0.22 -31.82
N PRO A 142 7.18 -0.17 -33.03
CA PRO A 142 7.01 -1.33 -33.89
C PRO A 142 8.32 -1.85 -34.52
N ARG A 143 9.45 -1.16 -34.27
CA ARG A 143 10.80 -1.55 -34.72
C ARG A 143 11.82 -1.23 -33.63
N PHE A 144 12.95 -1.92 -33.69
CA PHE A 144 14.17 -1.62 -32.96
C PHE A 144 14.95 -0.47 -33.62
N ILE A 145 15.98 0.05 -32.92
CA ILE A 145 16.90 1.05 -33.45
C ILE A 145 17.83 0.41 -34.48
N GLU A 146 17.74 0.86 -35.73
CA GLU A 146 18.61 0.39 -36.82
C GLU A 146 20.09 0.71 -36.54
N GLY A 147 20.98 -0.22 -36.90
CA GLY A 147 22.41 -0.11 -36.64
C GLY A 147 22.88 -0.64 -35.27
N ILE A 148 21.96 -0.94 -34.34
CA ILE A 148 22.30 -1.55 -33.04
C ILE A 148 22.08 -3.08 -33.08
N SER A 149 23.15 -3.81 -32.78
CA SER A 149 23.12 -5.26 -32.55
C SER A 149 23.90 -5.57 -31.27
N GLY A 150 23.19 -5.85 -30.19
CA GLY A 150 23.76 -5.94 -28.85
C GLY A 150 22.70 -5.92 -27.75
N ILE A 151 23.16 -5.90 -26.50
CA ILE A 151 22.34 -5.86 -25.28
C ILE A 151 22.74 -4.66 -24.41
N ASP A 152 22.09 -4.50 -23.26
CA ASP A 152 22.41 -3.49 -22.23
C ASP A 152 22.49 -2.05 -22.77
N PRO A 153 21.40 -1.51 -23.36
CA PRO A 153 21.36 -0.12 -23.76
C PRO A 153 21.46 0.80 -22.53
N CYS A 154 22.36 1.78 -22.58
CA CYS A 154 22.33 2.93 -21.68
C CYS A 154 22.31 4.23 -22.48
N VAL A 155 21.53 5.20 -22.04
CA VAL A 155 21.39 6.51 -22.65
C VAL A 155 21.86 7.62 -21.70
N LEU A 156 22.75 8.46 -22.22
CA LEU A 156 23.15 9.72 -21.63
C LEU A 156 22.46 10.86 -22.38
N VAL A 157 21.63 11.63 -21.68
CA VAL A 157 21.18 12.95 -22.14
C VAL A 157 22.12 13.98 -21.52
N ASP A 158 22.78 14.78 -22.35
CA ASP A 158 23.82 15.73 -21.96
C ASP A 158 23.25 17.15 -21.75
N ASP A 159 24.00 18.00 -21.02
CA ASP A 159 23.60 19.36 -20.63
C ASP A 159 23.36 20.29 -21.83
N ASP A 160 23.96 19.99 -22.99
CA ASP A 160 23.77 20.72 -24.25
C ASP A 160 22.50 20.30 -25.00
N GLY A 161 21.81 19.26 -24.53
CA GLY A 161 20.67 18.64 -25.19
C GLY A 161 21.03 17.57 -26.22
N SER A 162 22.30 17.21 -26.40
CA SER A 162 22.68 16.02 -27.17
C SER A 162 22.31 14.74 -26.40
N SER A 163 22.00 13.66 -27.11
CA SER A 163 21.74 12.35 -26.53
C SER A 163 22.70 11.31 -27.12
N TYR A 164 23.21 10.40 -26.30
CA TYR A 164 24.14 9.34 -26.67
C TYR A 164 23.66 8.00 -26.14
N ILE A 165 23.74 6.95 -26.94
CA ILE A 165 23.42 5.57 -26.55
C ILE A 165 24.68 4.71 -26.57
N TYR A 166 24.81 3.82 -25.58
CA TYR A 166 25.88 2.85 -25.41
C TYR A 166 25.28 1.45 -25.28
N TRP A 167 26.02 0.41 -25.68
CA TRP A 167 25.57 -0.98 -25.59
C TRP A 167 26.73 -1.97 -25.61
N SER A 168 26.46 -3.23 -25.22
CA SER A 168 27.41 -4.35 -25.19
C SER A 168 27.11 -5.39 -26.29
N GLY A 169 27.99 -6.38 -26.47
CA GLY A 169 27.82 -7.49 -27.42
C GLY A 169 29.12 -7.85 -28.15
N MET A 170 29.42 -7.18 -29.26
CA MET A 170 30.72 -7.29 -29.95
C MET A 170 31.70 -6.23 -29.42
N GLY A 171 32.02 -6.34 -28.13
CA GLY A 171 32.65 -5.26 -27.36
C GLY A 171 31.65 -4.17 -26.97
N LEU A 172 32.17 -3.12 -26.34
CA LEU A 172 31.40 -1.97 -25.89
C LEU A 172 31.41 -0.87 -26.98
N LYS A 173 30.24 -0.31 -27.28
CA LYS A 173 30.06 0.69 -28.33
C LYS A 173 29.25 1.88 -27.83
N GLY A 174 29.36 3.00 -28.53
CA GLY A 174 28.51 4.17 -28.36
C GLY A 174 28.20 4.87 -29.68
N ALA A 175 27.10 5.62 -29.71
CA ALA A 175 26.70 6.45 -30.84
C ALA A 175 25.90 7.66 -30.33
N LYS A 176 25.83 8.73 -31.12
CA LYS A 176 24.87 9.81 -30.88
C LYS A 176 23.48 9.37 -31.34
N LEU A 177 22.42 9.83 -30.65
CA LEU A 177 21.03 9.68 -31.07
C LEU A 177 20.53 10.95 -31.75
N LYS A 178 19.56 10.81 -32.66
CA LYS A 178 18.75 11.94 -33.17
C LYS A 178 17.81 12.45 -32.07
N ASP A 179 17.29 13.66 -32.23
CA ASP A 179 16.32 14.27 -31.29
C ASP A 179 15.04 13.46 -31.08
N ASN A 180 14.68 12.57 -32.01
CA ASN A 180 13.55 11.66 -31.86
C ASN A 180 13.80 10.47 -30.90
N MET A 181 15.04 10.32 -30.40
CA MET A 181 15.46 9.30 -29.43
C MET A 181 15.32 7.84 -29.91
N MET A 182 15.02 7.61 -31.21
CA MET A 182 14.73 6.28 -31.79
C MET A 182 15.67 5.88 -32.95
N GLU A 183 16.58 6.77 -33.34
CA GLU A 183 17.52 6.55 -34.45
C GLU A 183 18.92 7.06 -34.09
N LEU A 184 19.95 6.44 -34.68
CA LEU A 184 21.33 6.91 -34.57
C LEU A 184 21.56 8.18 -35.42
N ASP A 185 22.37 9.11 -34.90
CA ASP A 185 22.88 10.32 -35.55
C ASP A 185 24.37 10.16 -35.87
N GLY A 186 24.70 9.11 -36.63
CA GLY A 186 26.07 8.75 -37.01
C GLY A 186 26.38 7.26 -36.84
N GLU A 187 27.58 6.87 -37.25
CA GLU A 187 28.07 5.49 -37.13
C GLU A 187 28.50 5.15 -35.69
N PRO A 188 28.26 3.91 -35.22
CA PRO A 188 28.78 3.41 -33.95
C PRO A 188 30.31 3.49 -33.83
N VAL A 189 30.79 4.01 -32.69
CA VAL A 189 32.22 3.98 -32.31
C VAL A 189 32.47 2.93 -31.23
N ALA A 190 33.71 2.40 -31.19
CA ALA A 190 34.15 1.50 -30.14
C ALA A 190 34.57 2.29 -28.88
N ILE A 191 34.28 1.75 -27.70
CA ILE A 191 34.73 2.33 -26.43
C ILE A 191 36.08 1.70 -26.05
N ASP A 192 37.15 2.30 -26.57
CA ASP A 192 38.53 1.84 -26.42
C ASP A 192 39.19 2.27 -25.08
N ASN A 193 40.44 1.84 -24.87
CA ASN A 193 41.27 2.07 -23.67
C ASN A 193 40.73 1.46 -22.36
N LEU A 194 39.88 0.43 -22.48
CA LEU A 194 39.40 -0.40 -21.37
C LEU A 194 40.30 -1.65 -21.18
N PRO A 195 40.38 -2.24 -19.98
CA PRO A 195 41.21 -3.42 -19.75
C PRO A 195 40.70 -4.66 -20.51
N ASP A 196 41.59 -5.61 -20.78
CA ASP A 196 41.27 -6.90 -21.40
C ASP A 196 40.31 -7.74 -20.53
N GLY A 197 39.55 -8.64 -21.17
CA GLY A 197 38.53 -9.49 -20.53
C GLY A 197 37.11 -9.18 -21.02
N PHE A 198 36.14 -9.97 -20.56
CA PHE A 198 34.73 -9.78 -20.90
C PHE A 198 34.14 -8.57 -20.15
N LYS A 199 33.35 -7.77 -20.85
CA LYS A 199 32.77 -6.51 -20.36
C LYS A 199 31.39 -6.32 -21.00
N GLU A 200 30.39 -6.03 -20.19
CA GLU A 200 29.01 -5.76 -20.62
C GLU A 200 28.45 -4.55 -19.85
N GLY A 201 27.12 -4.42 -19.71
CA GLY A 201 26.45 -3.47 -18.81
C GLY A 201 27.02 -2.04 -18.78
N PRO A 202 27.18 -1.34 -19.93
CA PRO A 202 27.65 0.03 -19.91
C PRO A 202 26.64 0.92 -19.21
N PHE A 203 27.09 1.68 -18.21
CA PHE A 203 26.31 2.76 -17.62
C PHE A 203 27.13 4.05 -17.65
N ALA A 204 26.61 5.07 -18.34
CA ALA A 204 27.29 6.33 -18.59
C ALA A 204 26.58 7.50 -17.90
N PHE A 205 27.34 8.33 -17.19
CA PHE A 205 26.82 9.55 -16.56
C PHE A 205 27.84 10.70 -16.60
N LYS A 206 27.35 11.93 -16.49
CA LYS A 206 28.17 13.13 -16.42
C LYS A 206 28.19 13.68 -15.00
N ARG A 207 29.34 14.16 -14.54
CA ARG A 207 29.48 14.84 -13.25
C ARG A 207 30.64 15.83 -13.28
N ASN A 208 30.40 17.07 -12.88
CA ASN A 208 31.39 18.16 -12.85
C ASN A 208 32.17 18.33 -14.17
N GLY A 209 31.48 18.23 -15.31
CA GLY A 209 32.09 18.35 -16.65
C GLY A 209 32.92 17.15 -17.12
N LYS A 210 32.98 16.05 -16.36
CA LYS A 210 33.61 14.79 -16.77
C LYS A 210 32.54 13.72 -17.06
N TYR A 211 32.82 12.89 -18.06
CA TYR A 211 32.01 11.71 -18.39
C TYR A 211 32.60 10.48 -17.69
N TYR A 212 31.75 9.74 -17.00
CA TYR A 212 32.07 8.48 -16.35
C TYR A 212 31.42 7.38 -17.17
N PHE A 213 32.21 6.38 -17.54
CA PHE A 213 31.73 5.21 -18.24
C PHE A 213 32.06 4.00 -17.36
N THR A 214 31.01 3.37 -16.86
CA THR A 214 31.09 2.32 -15.84
C THR A 214 30.54 1.01 -16.43
N PHE A 215 31.10 -0.13 -16.04
CA PHE A 215 30.79 -1.42 -16.67
C PHE A 215 31.15 -2.59 -15.74
N PRO A 216 30.36 -3.67 -15.73
CA PRO A 216 30.80 -4.98 -15.27
C PRO A 216 32.00 -5.48 -16.08
N TRP A 217 32.96 -6.11 -15.38
CA TRP A 217 34.19 -6.66 -15.95
C TRP A 217 34.49 -8.01 -15.31
N VAL A 218 34.58 -9.07 -16.12
CA VAL A 218 35.06 -10.37 -15.65
C VAL A 218 36.59 -10.36 -15.67
N LYS A 219 37.19 -10.27 -14.47
CA LYS A 219 38.63 -10.20 -14.27
C LYS A 219 39.27 -11.54 -13.89
N ASP A 220 38.59 -12.36 -13.07
CA ASP A 220 38.99 -13.74 -12.74
C ASP A 220 37.83 -14.71 -13.02
N LYS A 221 36.72 -14.60 -12.28
CA LYS A 221 35.62 -15.59 -12.32
C LYS A 221 34.24 -14.99 -12.49
N THR A 222 33.98 -13.90 -11.79
CA THR A 222 32.67 -13.22 -11.81
C THR A 222 32.88 -11.73 -12.06
N GLU A 223 31.78 -10.98 -12.09
CA GLU A 223 31.84 -9.57 -12.42
C GLU A 223 32.25 -8.70 -11.22
N THR A 224 33.28 -7.90 -11.46
CA THR A 224 33.61 -6.71 -10.67
C THR A 224 33.08 -5.47 -11.41
N LEU A 225 32.64 -4.45 -10.67
CA LEU A 225 32.29 -3.16 -11.28
C LEU A 225 33.52 -2.30 -11.47
N ALA A 226 33.72 -1.79 -12.68
CA ALA A 226 34.87 -0.97 -13.05
C ALA A 226 34.44 0.32 -13.77
N TYR A 227 35.37 1.26 -13.91
CA TYR A 227 35.10 2.52 -14.60
C TYR A 227 36.30 3.16 -15.30
N ALA A 228 35.97 3.99 -16.28
CA ALA A 228 36.86 4.90 -16.95
C ALA A 228 36.24 6.31 -16.99
N MET A 229 37.07 7.33 -17.21
CA MET A 229 36.65 8.74 -17.29
C MET A 229 37.10 9.38 -18.60
N SER A 230 36.35 10.36 -19.10
CA SER A 230 36.70 11.16 -20.29
C SER A 230 36.24 12.62 -20.17
N ASP A 231 36.78 13.44 -21.07
CA ASP A 231 36.35 14.82 -21.36
C ASP A 231 35.30 14.90 -22.47
N ALA A 232 34.95 13.79 -23.13
CA ALA A 232 33.93 13.72 -24.17
C ALA A 232 33.02 12.49 -23.99
N PRO A 233 31.74 12.56 -24.42
CA PRO A 233 30.75 11.49 -24.19
C PRO A 233 31.04 10.20 -24.95
N LEU A 234 31.84 10.23 -26.01
CA LEU A 234 32.24 9.02 -26.77
C LEU A 234 33.74 8.69 -26.61
N GLY A 235 34.38 9.23 -25.57
CA GLY A 235 35.81 9.02 -25.32
C GLY A 235 36.74 9.95 -26.13
N PRO A 236 38.06 9.66 -26.15
CA PRO A 236 38.71 8.48 -25.58
C PRO A 236 38.60 8.45 -24.05
N TYR A 237 38.41 7.27 -23.50
CA TYR A 237 38.33 7.05 -22.05
C TYR A 237 39.71 6.72 -21.45
N GLU A 238 39.86 6.98 -20.15
CA GLU A 238 41.02 6.60 -19.34
C GLU A 238 40.53 5.75 -18.16
N PHE A 239 41.00 4.50 -18.06
CA PHE A 239 40.60 3.57 -17.00
C PHE A 239 41.04 4.04 -15.60
N LYS A 240 40.14 3.99 -14.61
CA LYS A 240 40.37 4.50 -13.25
C LYS A 240 40.25 3.45 -12.14
N GLY A 241 39.96 2.19 -12.49
CA GLY A 241 39.94 1.08 -11.54
C GLY A 241 38.53 0.57 -11.21
N LEU A 242 38.38 0.03 -10.00
CA LEU A 242 37.17 -0.69 -9.58
C LEU A 242 36.26 0.17 -8.70
N ILE A 243 34.96 0.08 -8.94
CA ILE A 243 33.88 0.57 -8.07
C ILE A 243 33.54 -0.48 -7.00
N MET A 244 33.49 -1.77 -7.34
CA MET A 244 33.08 -2.86 -6.43
C MET A 244 33.85 -4.15 -6.78
N ASP A 245 34.23 -4.95 -5.78
CA ASP A 245 34.86 -6.27 -5.99
C ASP A 245 33.88 -7.32 -6.57
N GLU A 246 34.41 -8.47 -6.98
CA GLU A 246 33.63 -9.68 -7.26
C GLU A 246 32.75 -10.08 -6.05
N SER A 247 31.57 -10.65 -6.33
CA SER A 247 30.66 -11.12 -5.27
C SER A 247 31.30 -12.19 -4.38
N PRO A 248 31.28 -12.05 -3.04
CA PRO A 248 31.86 -13.05 -2.12
C PRO A 248 31.07 -14.37 -2.06
N THR A 249 29.87 -14.43 -2.65
CA THR A 249 29.07 -15.65 -2.80
C THR A 249 29.22 -16.31 -4.17
N GLY A 250 29.93 -15.68 -5.11
CA GLY A 250 30.09 -16.19 -6.47
C GLY A 250 28.88 -16.00 -7.39
N CYS A 251 27.95 -15.09 -7.07
CA CYS A 251 26.96 -14.61 -8.04
C CYS A 251 27.69 -14.07 -9.29
N TRP A 252 27.31 -14.55 -10.48
CA TRP A 252 28.11 -14.36 -11.69
C TRP A 252 28.07 -12.92 -12.21
N THR A 253 26.87 -12.41 -12.49
CA THR A 253 26.66 -11.06 -13.04
C THR A 253 26.58 -10.01 -11.93
N ASN A 254 26.84 -8.76 -12.29
CA ASN A 254 26.70 -7.61 -11.39
C ASN A 254 26.34 -6.33 -12.17
N HIS A 255 25.33 -6.38 -13.04
CA HIS A 255 24.83 -5.19 -13.76
C HIS A 255 24.33 -4.12 -12.78
N HIS A 256 24.56 -2.84 -13.11
CA HIS A 256 24.42 -1.72 -12.16
C HIS A 256 24.01 -0.40 -12.82
N SER A 257 23.57 0.54 -11.98
CA SER A 257 23.41 1.96 -12.35
C SER A 257 23.82 2.89 -11.22
N ILE A 258 24.10 4.15 -11.56
CA ILE A 258 24.60 5.16 -10.62
C ILE A 258 23.80 6.46 -10.79
N VAL A 259 23.23 6.96 -9.68
CA VAL A 259 22.38 8.16 -9.71
C VAL A 259 22.61 9.06 -8.48
N GLU A 260 22.47 10.37 -8.66
CA GLU A 260 22.43 11.34 -7.56
C GLU A 260 20.98 11.59 -7.13
N TYR A 261 20.71 11.49 -5.83
CA TYR A 261 19.43 11.84 -5.24
C TYR A 261 19.67 12.57 -3.91
N ASN A 262 18.98 13.70 -3.70
CA ASN A 262 19.11 14.52 -2.49
C ASN A 262 20.58 14.86 -2.10
N ASN A 263 21.44 15.13 -3.08
CA ASN A 263 22.88 15.41 -2.96
C ASN A 263 23.75 14.23 -2.45
N GLN A 264 23.22 13.00 -2.52
CA GLN A 264 23.94 11.77 -2.25
C GLN A 264 23.95 10.91 -3.52
N TRP A 265 25.11 10.34 -3.85
CA TRP A 265 25.23 9.40 -4.97
C TRP A 265 25.01 7.97 -4.48
N TYR A 266 24.34 7.18 -5.31
CA TYR A 266 23.94 5.81 -5.01
C TYR A 266 24.39 4.87 -6.12
N LEU A 267 24.82 3.68 -5.72
CA LEU A 267 25.09 2.57 -6.62
C LEU A 267 23.98 1.54 -6.45
N PHE A 268 23.22 1.33 -7.51
CA PHE A 268 22.23 0.27 -7.64
C PHE A 268 22.89 -0.91 -8.36
N TYR A 269 22.70 -2.12 -7.86
CA TYR A 269 23.31 -3.35 -8.38
C TYR A 269 22.47 -4.56 -7.95
N HIS A 270 22.85 -5.79 -8.28
CA HIS A 270 22.06 -6.98 -7.88
C HIS A 270 22.85 -8.07 -7.16
N HIS A 271 22.14 -8.98 -6.51
CA HIS A 271 22.70 -10.14 -5.80
C HIS A 271 21.70 -11.30 -5.72
N ASN A 272 22.14 -12.52 -5.44
CA ASN A 272 21.27 -13.72 -5.41
C ASN A 272 20.64 -13.98 -4.02
N ASP A 273 20.10 -12.94 -3.40
CA ASP A 273 19.69 -12.95 -1.99
C ASP A 273 18.49 -13.85 -1.70
N TYR A 274 17.47 -13.84 -2.55
CA TYR A 274 16.30 -14.72 -2.43
C TYR A 274 16.50 -16.09 -3.11
N SER A 275 17.72 -16.38 -3.56
CA SER A 275 18.08 -17.51 -4.41
C SER A 275 19.52 -18.00 -4.17
N PRO A 276 19.93 -18.26 -2.91
CA PRO A 276 21.33 -18.55 -2.57
C PRO A 276 21.94 -19.76 -3.28
N SER A 277 21.11 -20.65 -3.85
CA SER A 277 21.51 -21.82 -4.64
C SER A 277 21.34 -21.66 -6.16
N PHE A 278 20.83 -20.52 -6.65
CA PHE A 278 20.53 -20.28 -8.06
C PHE A 278 20.73 -18.80 -8.42
N ASP A 279 21.94 -18.45 -8.87
CA ASP A 279 22.36 -17.05 -9.08
C ASP A 279 21.77 -16.35 -10.32
N LYS A 280 20.80 -16.98 -10.98
CA LYS A 280 20.09 -16.45 -12.16
C LYS A 280 18.71 -15.84 -11.84
N ASN A 281 18.27 -15.94 -10.58
CA ASN A 281 17.10 -15.23 -10.05
C ASN A 281 17.57 -14.17 -9.05
N ARG A 282 17.80 -12.95 -9.48
CA ARG A 282 18.58 -11.95 -8.74
C ARG A 282 17.66 -11.00 -7.94
N SER A 283 18.26 -10.12 -7.16
CA SER A 283 17.54 -9.19 -6.27
C SER A 283 18.32 -7.88 -6.15
N VAL A 284 17.65 -6.74 -6.37
CA VAL A 284 18.30 -5.43 -6.40
C VAL A 284 18.77 -4.99 -5.00
N ARG A 285 19.96 -4.41 -4.97
CA ARG A 285 20.63 -3.79 -3.82
C ARG A 285 21.04 -2.36 -4.13
N ILE A 286 21.18 -1.56 -3.09
CA ILE A 286 21.61 -0.15 -3.14
C ILE A 286 22.64 0.10 -2.05
N ASP A 287 23.77 0.72 -2.38
CA ASP A 287 24.74 1.22 -1.39
C ASP A 287 25.21 2.64 -1.75
N SER A 288 25.65 3.41 -0.73
CA SER A 288 26.08 4.81 -0.94
C SER A 288 27.41 4.86 -1.69
N LEU A 289 27.45 5.66 -2.76
CA LEU A 289 28.65 5.95 -3.53
C LEU A 289 29.22 7.32 -3.12
N SER A 290 30.53 7.50 -3.25
CA SER A 290 31.20 8.77 -2.94
C SER A 290 32.40 8.98 -3.84
N PHE A 291 32.80 10.24 -4.02
CA PHE A 291 33.94 10.61 -4.85
C PHE A 291 35.10 11.16 -4.01
N ASN A 292 36.30 11.01 -4.53
CA ASN A 292 37.50 11.69 -4.07
C ASN A 292 37.55 13.14 -4.61
N PRO A 293 38.42 14.01 -4.04
CA PRO A 293 38.55 15.40 -4.49
C PRO A 293 38.98 15.55 -5.97
N ASP A 294 39.64 14.55 -6.54
CA ASP A 294 40.05 14.50 -7.96
C ASP A 294 38.96 13.99 -8.91
N GLY A 295 37.76 13.67 -8.37
CA GLY A 295 36.66 13.08 -9.12
C GLY A 295 36.68 11.56 -9.22
N THR A 296 37.72 10.85 -8.76
CA THR A 296 37.71 9.37 -8.79
C THR A 296 36.64 8.81 -7.85
N ILE A 297 36.01 7.70 -8.23
CA ILE A 297 35.03 6.99 -7.41
C ILE A 297 35.74 6.31 -6.23
N ARG A 298 35.20 6.45 -5.02
CA ARG A 298 35.58 5.63 -3.87
C ARG A 298 34.88 4.28 -3.98
N LYS A 299 35.67 3.22 -3.85
CA LYS A 299 35.20 1.84 -3.89
C LYS A 299 34.06 1.62 -2.88
N VAL A 300 32.97 1.03 -3.33
CA VAL A 300 31.78 0.70 -2.55
C VAL A 300 31.94 -0.69 -1.95
N THR A 301 31.56 -0.84 -0.67
CA THR A 301 31.48 -2.14 0.01
C THR A 301 30.02 -2.56 0.05
N PRO A 302 29.63 -3.70 -0.56
CA PRO A 302 28.29 -4.26 -0.46
C PRO A 302 27.81 -4.41 0.98
N THR A 303 26.58 -4.00 1.29
CA THR A 303 25.97 -4.23 2.60
C THR A 303 24.63 -4.97 2.50
N LEU A 304 24.25 -5.67 3.58
CA LEU A 304 22.83 -6.02 3.83
C LEU A 304 22.06 -4.82 4.35
N ARG A 305 22.76 -3.83 4.91
CA ARG A 305 22.14 -2.64 5.47
C ARG A 305 21.36 -1.88 4.42
N GLY A 306 21.93 -1.68 3.23
CA GLY A 306 21.54 -0.63 2.32
C GLY A 306 21.88 0.77 2.86
N VAL A 307 21.33 1.80 2.24
CA VAL A 307 21.58 3.21 2.60
C VAL A 307 20.66 3.72 3.72
N GLY A 308 20.83 4.99 4.26
CA GLY A 308 19.91 6.13 4.74
C GLY A 308 18.89 6.42 5.95
N VAL A 309 17.51 6.48 5.89
CA VAL A 309 16.47 6.71 6.98
C VAL A 309 15.16 5.83 6.87
N THR A 310 14.54 5.32 7.97
CA THR A 310 13.33 4.41 8.13
C THR A 310 12.51 4.92 9.32
N ASP A 311 11.18 4.94 9.23
CA ASP A 311 10.27 5.26 10.34
C ASP A 311 10.31 4.21 11.48
N ALA A 312 10.46 4.67 12.72
CA ALA A 312 10.37 3.89 13.94
C ALA A 312 9.04 3.11 14.07
N ARG A 313 7.95 3.63 13.50
CA ARG A 313 6.60 3.03 13.52
C ARG A 313 6.36 2.03 12.39
N SER A 314 7.42 1.66 11.67
CA SER A 314 7.45 0.51 10.76
C SER A 314 8.02 -0.76 11.42
N ARG A 315 8.02 -1.88 10.69
CA ARG A 315 8.69 -3.13 11.08
C ARG A 315 10.16 -3.08 10.63
N ILE A 316 11.03 -2.59 11.51
CA ILE A 316 12.46 -2.46 11.26
C ILE A 316 13.09 -3.84 11.25
N GLN A 317 13.52 -4.29 10.07
CA GLN A 317 14.21 -5.56 9.88
C GLN A 317 15.67 -5.45 10.33
N ILE A 318 15.92 -5.82 11.59
CA ILE A 318 17.21 -5.55 12.25
C ILE A 318 18.33 -6.50 11.81
N ASP A 319 18.00 -7.57 11.06
CA ASP A 319 18.95 -8.38 10.29
C ASP A 319 19.70 -7.58 9.22
N ARG A 320 19.12 -6.47 8.75
CA ARG A 320 19.73 -5.54 7.80
C ARG A 320 20.58 -4.55 8.59
N TYR A 321 21.62 -5.05 9.25
CA TYR A 321 22.39 -4.30 10.25
C TYR A 321 23.48 -3.41 9.63
N SER A 322 23.74 -2.29 10.29
CA SER A 322 24.87 -1.39 9.98
C SER A 322 26.16 -1.75 10.74
N ASP A 323 26.03 -2.38 11.92
CA ASP A 323 27.14 -3.00 12.65
C ASP A 323 26.58 -4.14 13.54
N ILE A 324 27.39 -5.15 13.85
CA ILE A 324 26.97 -6.30 14.66
C ILE A 324 28.13 -6.92 15.44
N SER A 325 27.82 -7.51 16.59
CA SER A 325 28.77 -8.29 17.39
C SER A 325 29.26 -9.57 16.67
N SER A 326 30.23 -9.44 15.78
CA SER A 326 30.71 -10.50 14.84
C SER A 326 30.99 -11.89 15.44
N LYS A 327 31.34 -11.98 16.72
CA LYS A 327 31.54 -13.27 17.44
C LYS A 327 30.29 -13.82 18.12
N ASN A 328 29.34 -12.97 18.49
CA ASN A 328 28.21 -13.30 19.37
C ASN A 328 26.86 -13.25 18.67
N ALA A 329 26.76 -12.64 17.50
CA ALA A 329 25.56 -12.63 16.67
C ALA A 329 25.85 -13.20 15.26
N ALA A 330 24.80 -13.39 14.46
CA ALA A 330 24.84 -13.72 13.03
C ALA A 330 23.47 -13.44 12.41
N ILE A 331 23.39 -13.49 11.08
CA ILE A 331 22.14 -13.49 10.32
C ILE A 331 21.88 -14.89 9.78
N GLY A 332 20.62 -15.27 9.63
CA GLY A 332 20.16 -16.46 8.90
C GLY A 332 18.77 -16.23 8.31
N TYR A 333 18.25 -17.14 7.51
CA TYR A 333 16.89 -17.04 6.97
C TYR A 333 15.82 -17.33 8.04
N ILE A 334 14.64 -16.72 7.91
CA ILE A 334 13.45 -17.05 8.70
C ILE A 334 12.95 -18.46 8.35
N ASP A 335 12.87 -18.76 7.06
CA ASP A 335 12.58 -20.08 6.51
C ASP A 335 13.56 -20.38 5.36
N SER A 336 14.27 -21.51 5.43
CA SER A 336 15.19 -21.93 4.36
C SER A 336 14.50 -22.57 3.17
N ASN A 337 13.19 -22.83 3.24
CA ASN A 337 12.38 -23.32 2.13
C ASN A 337 11.62 -22.18 1.42
N ASN A 338 11.58 -20.99 2.01
CA ASN A 338 10.96 -19.80 1.46
C ASN A 338 11.83 -18.57 1.79
N TYR A 339 12.81 -18.29 0.94
CA TYR A 339 13.74 -17.18 1.18
C TYR A 339 13.04 -15.81 1.20
N PHE A 340 11.93 -15.63 0.49
CA PHE A 340 11.10 -14.41 0.54
C PHE A 340 10.47 -14.16 1.93
N ALA A 341 10.42 -15.17 2.81
CA ALA A 341 10.08 -14.95 4.23
C ALA A 341 11.10 -14.05 4.97
N GLY A 342 12.28 -13.81 4.38
CA GLY A 342 13.29 -12.88 4.88
C GLY A 342 14.33 -13.51 5.81
N TRP A 343 15.02 -12.65 6.55
CA TRP A 343 16.13 -13.02 7.44
C TRP A 343 15.81 -12.68 8.89
N LYS A 344 16.61 -13.22 9.80
CA LYS A 344 16.55 -13.00 11.24
C LYS A 344 17.94 -12.76 11.82
N THR A 345 18.02 -11.90 12.82
CA THR A 345 19.19 -11.76 13.69
C THR A 345 19.19 -12.86 14.73
N ILE A 346 20.31 -13.58 14.84
CA ILE A 346 20.53 -14.67 15.80
C ILE A 346 21.50 -14.19 16.88
N MET A 347 20.97 -13.82 18.05
CA MET A 347 21.75 -13.45 19.24
C MET A 347 22.20 -14.72 19.98
N LYS A 348 23.41 -15.20 19.68
CA LYS A 348 23.90 -16.53 20.12
C LYS A 348 24.08 -16.63 21.64
N ARG A 349 24.48 -15.55 22.31
CA ARG A 349 24.76 -15.52 23.77
C ARG A 349 24.68 -14.10 24.34
N GLN A 350 24.59 -13.98 25.67
CA GLN A 350 24.70 -12.70 26.39
C GLN A 350 25.87 -11.84 25.87
N GLY A 351 25.62 -10.54 25.70
CA GLY A 351 26.56 -9.59 25.10
C GLY A 351 26.61 -9.63 23.56
N ALA A 352 25.74 -10.42 22.92
CA ALA A 352 25.40 -10.23 21.52
C ALA A 352 24.62 -8.92 21.35
N TRP A 353 24.91 -8.20 20.28
CA TRP A 353 24.25 -6.95 19.91
C TRP A 353 24.24 -6.74 18.39
N VAL A 354 23.31 -5.89 17.95
CA VAL A 354 23.15 -5.40 16.58
C VAL A 354 22.84 -3.89 16.60
N LYS A 355 23.35 -3.17 15.60
CA LYS A 355 23.10 -1.74 15.39
C LYS A 355 22.49 -1.51 14.01
N TYR A 356 21.33 -0.86 13.97
CA TYR A 356 20.64 -0.42 12.77
C TYR A 356 20.66 1.10 12.80
N ASN A 357 21.43 1.76 11.93
CA ASN A 357 21.58 3.22 11.97
C ASN A 357 20.28 4.00 11.70
N ASN A 358 20.31 5.34 11.83
CA ASN A 358 19.39 6.43 11.40
C ASN A 358 17.84 6.22 11.41
N VAL A 359 17.26 5.52 12.39
CA VAL A 359 15.79 5.37 12.49
C VAL A 359 15.15 6.72 12.84
N ASP A 360 14.12 7.13 12.11
CA ASP A 360 13.37 8.36 12.40
C ASP A 360 12.23 8.08 13.38
N PHE A 361 12.28 8.69 14.56
CA PHE A 361 11.23 8.62 15.57
C PHE A 361 10.13 9.69 15.36
N GLY A 362 10.30 10.58 14.38
CA GLY A 362 9.39 11.69 14.09
C GLY A 362 9.43 12.77 15.17
N THR A 363 8.45 13.66 15.16
CA THR A 363 8.32 14.76 16.14
C THR A 363 7.49 14.40 17.38
N SER A 364 7.02 13.15 17.47
CA SER A 364 6.14 12.67 18.54
C SER A 364 6.83 11.54 19.32
N PRO A 365 6.89 11.61 20.66
CA PRO A 365 7.51 10.58 21.47
C PRO A 365 6.91 9.18 21.22
N VAL A 366 7.76 8.16 21.16
CA VAL A 366 7.31 6.74 21.13
C VAL A 366 6.91 6.26 22.52
N ALA A 367 5.78 5.55 22.63
CA ALA A 367 5.20 5.10 23.89
C ALA A 367 5.44 3.61 24.18
N SER A 368 5.57 2.78 23.13
CA SER A 368 5.83 1.34 23.28
C SER A 368 6.79 0.82 22.22
N VAL A 369 7.56 -0.22 22.55
CA VAL A 369 8.37 -0.99 21.59
C VAL A 369 7.88 -2.44 21.53
N THR A 370 7.82 -2.99 20.34
CA THR A 370 7.49 -4.38 20.05
C THR A 370 8.64 -5.03 19.29
N ALA A 371 8.99 -6.27 19.66
CA ALA A 371 9.92 -7.10 18.89
C ALA A 371 9.29 -8.46 18.57
N ARG A 372 9.45 -8.93 17.33
CA ARG A 372 9.09 -10.29 16.93
C ARG A 372 10.27 -11.21 17.15
N VAL A 373 10.12 -12.12 18.12
CA VAL A 373 11.22 -12.92 18.69
C VAL A 373 10.89 -14.39 18.80
N CYS A 374 11.92 -15.24 18.75
CA CYS A 374 11.85 -16.66 19.08
C CYS A 374 13.02 -16.99 20.02
N ALA A 375 12.77 -17.69 21.13
CA ALA A 375 13.77 -17.92 22.17
C ALA A 375 13.48 -19.21 22.94
N PRO A 376 14.06 -20.37 22.55
CA PRO A 376 13.73 -21.66 23.14
C PRO A 376 13.95 -21.77 24.67
N SER A 377 14.83 -20.94 25.23
CA SER A 377 15.08 -20.84 26.68
C SER A 377 14.63 -19.51 27.30
N GLY A 378 13.91 -18.67 26.55
CA GLY A 378 13.68 -17.27 26.89
C GLY A 378 14.96 -16.44 26.91
N GLY A 379 14.82 -15.18 27.31
CA GLY A 379 15.94 -14.24 27.41
C GLY A 379 15.52 -12.84 27.82
N ARG A 380 16.45 -11.89 27.71
CA ARG A 380 16.15 -10.46 27.87
C ARG A 380 16.91 -9.62 26.87
N LEU A 381 16.19 -8.83 26.08
CA LEU A 381 16.78 -7.82 25.20
C LEU A 381 16.74 -6.46 25.89
N CYS A 382 17.75 -5.65 25.61
CA CYS A 382 17.76 -4.21 25.85
C CYS A 382 17.66 -3.52 24.49
N VAL A 383 16.65 -2.68 24.32
CA VAL A 383 16.47 -1.82 23.14
C VAL A 383 16.83 -0.39 23.54
N GLY A 384 17.63 0.28 22.72
CA GLY A 384 18.11 1.64 22.98
C GLY A 384 18.46 2.38 21.71
N ILE A 385 18.83 3.64 21.85
CA ILE A 385 19.41 4.46 20.79
C ILE A 385 20.89 4.78 21.06
N TYR A 386 21.62 5.06 19.99
CA TYR A 386 23.02 5.44 20.02
C TYR A 386 23.19 6.84 19.43
N ASN A 387 23.54 7.82 20.27
CA ASN A 387 23.77 9.20 19.85
C ASN A 387 25.21 9.61 20.18
N GLN A 388 26.01 9.89 19.14
CA GLN A 388 27.36 10.49 19.24
C GLN A 388 28.25 9.90 20.36
N ARG A 389 28.25 8.57 20.50
CA ARG A 389 28.98 7.70 21.48
C ARG A 389 28.24 7.33 22.77
N ASN A 390 27.10 7.95 23.09
CA ASN A 390 26.29 7.58 24.25
C ASN A 390 25.15 6.61 23.88
N LYS A 391 24.96 5.57 24.70
CA LYS A 391 23.79 4.68 24.65
C LYS A 391 22.71 5.19 25.60
N ALA A 392 21.49 5.41 25.10
CA ALA A 392 20.31 5.59 25.95
C ALA A 392 19.40 4.37 25.81
N VAL A 393 19.01 3.76 26.94
CA VAL A 393 18.08 2.63 26.96
C VAL A 393 16.66 3.15 26.84
N LEU A 394 15.86 2.56 25.95
CA LEU A 394 14.44 2.85 25.80
C LEU A 394 13.57 1.82 26.52
N ALA A 395 13.95 0.54 26.48
CA ALA A 395 13.22 -0.53 27.14
C ALA A 395 14.07 -1.79 27.39
N GLU A 396 13.66 -2.61 28.37
CA GLU A 396 14.08 -4.00 28.50
C GLU A 396 12.90 -4.94 28.20
N ILE A 397 13.07 -5.84 27.23
CA ILE A 397 12.07 -6.84 26.81
C ILE A 397 12.44 -8.17 27.45
N ASN A 398 11.65 -8.64 28.42
CA ASN A 398 11.74 -10.01 28.92
C ASN A 398 11.02 -10.95 27.96
N ILE A 399 11.77 -11.89 27.36
CA ILE A 399 11.26 -12.81 26.34
C ILE A 399 10.90 -14.14 27.00
N PRO A 400 9.63 -14.59 26.93
CA PRO A 400 9.23 -15.90 27.44
C PRO A 400 9.87 -17.04 26.61
N ALA A 401 9.97 -18.23 27.21
CA ALA A 401 10.51 -19.39 26.51
C ALA A 401 9.51 -19.90 25.45
N SER A 402 9.92 -19.89 24.18
CA SER A 402 9.10 -20.33 23.05
C SER A 402 9.98 -20.77 21.87
N THR A 403 9.57 -21.83 21.18
CA THR A 403 10.11 -22.25 19.86
C THR A 403 9.33 -21.67 18.69
N SER A 404 8.24 -20.94 18.96
CA SER A 404 7.43 -20.24 17.98
C SER A 404 7.64 -18.73 18.07
N TRP A 405 7.58 -18.04 16.93
CA TRP A 405 7.63 -16.58 16.87
C TRP A 405 6.52 -15.93 17.69
N GLN A 406 6.88 -14.93 18.49
CA GLN A 406 5.97 -14.15 19.34
C GLN A 406 6.30 -12.66 19.22
N ASN A 407 5.27 -11.82 19.18
CA ASN A 407 5.43 -10.38 19.32
C ASN A 407 5.41 -10.04 20.82
N VAL A 408 6.47 -9.44 21.34
CA VAL A 408 6.55 -9.00 22.74
C VAL A 408 6.61 -7.49 22.79
N THR A 409 5.57 -6.87 23.34
CA THR A 409 5.44 -5.42 23.48
C THR A 409 5.67 -4.99 24.93
N VAL A 410 6.44 -3.92 25.12
CA VAL A 410 6.68 -3.28 26.43
C VAL A 410 6.56 -1.77 26.32
N PRO A 411 6.20 -1.04 27.40
CA PRO A 411 6.27 0.41 27.42
C PRO A 411 7.72 0.88 27.25
N VAL A 412 7.90 2.03 26.58
CA VAL A 412 9.16 2.77 26.63
C VAL A 412 9.28 3.42 28.00
N THR A 413 10.39 3.18 28.69
CA THR A 413 10.68 3.71 30.03
C THR A 413 11.91 4.62 30.07
N GLY A 414 12.59 4.79 28.94
CA GLY A 414 13.61 5.80 28.72
C GLY A 414 13.04 7.21 28.52
N ASN A 415 13.92 8.18 28.26
CA ASN A 415 13.53 9.54 27.88
C ASN A 415 12.80 9.56 26.52
N SER A 416 12.04 10.63 26.25
CA SER A 416 11.51 10.90 24.91
C SER A 416 12.62 10.82 23.85
N VAL A 417 12.28 10.22 22.70
CA VAL A 417 13.12 10.20 21.50
C VAL A 417 12.31 10.76 20.34
N GLU A 418 12.89 11.75 19.68
CA GLU A 418 12.37 12.46 18.53
C GLU A 418 13.49 12.62 17.50
N GLY A 419 13.15 12.63 16.21
CA GLY A 419 14.08 12.70 15.09
C GLY A 419 14.90 11.42 14.86
N VAL A 420 16.02 11.57 14.16
CA VAL A 420 16.78 10.45 13.57
C VAL A 420 17.91 9.95 14.48
N HIS A 421 17.90 8.66 14.85
CA HIS A 421 18.89 8.02 15.74
C HIS A 421 19.28 6.60 15.32
N ASP A 422 20.50 6.16 15.62
CA ASP A 422 20.90 4.75 15.47
C ASP A 422 20.18 3.87 16.51
N LEU A 423 19.41 2.87 16.07
CA LEU A 423 18.81 1.84 16.91
C LEU A 423 19.85 0.78 17.33
N TRP A 424 19.79 0.38 18.59
CA TRP A 424 20.65 -0.61 19.22
C TRP A 424 19.83 -1.68 19.94
N VAL A 425 20.11 -2.96 19.66
CA VAL A 425 19.48 -4.10 20.36
C VAL A 425 20.56 -5.04 20.89
N GLU A 426 20.49 -5.38 22.19
CA GLU A 426 21.52 -6.16 22.90
C GLU A 426 20.90 -7.25 23.80
N LEU A 427 21.43 -8.46 23.72
CA LEU A 427 21.03 -9.60 24.54
C LEU A 427 21.68 -9.51 25.94
N LYS A 428 20.90 -9.09 26.93
CA LYS A 428 21.32 -8.96 28.34
C LYS A 428 21.39 -10.30 29.08
N SER A 429 20.53 -11.26 28.74
CA SER A 429 20.56 -12.62 29.29
C SER A 429 19.87 -13.61 28.35
N GLY A 430 20.31 -14.88 28.37
CA GLY A 430 19.81 -15.93 27.49
C GLY A 430 20.82 -16.33 26.41
N ARG A 431 20.37 -17.18 25.48
CA ARG A 431 21.16 -17.71 24.36
C ARG A 431 20.24 -18.06 23.20
N ASN A 432 20.75 -18.03 21.98
CA ASN A 432 20.00 -18.32 20.75
C ASN A 432 18.63 -17.60 20.72
N VAL A 433 18.63 -16.31 21.03
CA VAL A 433 17.44 -15.47 20.84
C VAL A 433 17.44 -14.99 19.40
N GLU A 434 16.42 -15.39 18.65
CA GLU A 434 16.19 -14.95 17.28
C GLU A 434 15.25 -13.75 17.26
N ILE A 435 15.53 -12.80 16.38
CA ILE A 435 14.76 -11.57 16.19
C ILE A 435 14.55 -11.38 14.70
N ASP A 436 13.30 -11.23 14.28
CA ASP A 436 12.90 -10.81 12.93
C ASP A 436 12.98 -9.27 12.89
N TRP A 437 11.88 -8.59 13.23
CA TRP A 437 11.84 -7.13 13.33
C TRP A 437 11.69 -6.61 14.77
N ALA A 438 12.01 -5.32 14.92
CA ALA A 438 11.58 -4.47 16.03
C ALA A 438 10.84 -3.23 15.48
N GLY A 439 10.01 -2.59 16.29
CA GLY A 439 9.31 -1.37 15.88
C GLY A 439 8.52 -0.76 17.03
N PHE A 440 7.98 0.44 16.82
CA PHE A 440 7.40 1.27 17.88
C PHE A 440 5.90 1.56 17.66
N ASP A 441 5.20 1.84 18.76
CA ASP A 441 3.77 2.21 18.83
C ASP A 441 2.74 1.19 18.31
N ALA A 442 2.04 1.46 17.19
CA ALA A 442 0.84 0.70 16.80
C ALA A 442 1.09 -0.44 15.78
N LEU A 443 2.15 -0.33 14.97
CA LEU A 443 2.62 -1.35 14.00
C LEU A 443 1.50 -2.08 13.21
N PRO A 444 0.67 -1.35 12.44
CA PRO A 444 -0.44 -1.94 11.70
C PRO A 444 0.01 -3.00 10.68
N TRP A 445 -0.94 -3.81 10.20
CA TRP A 445 -0.64 -4.92 9.28
C TRP A 445 -0.45 -4.42 7.86
N LEU A 446 0.56 -4.93 7.15
CA LEU A 446 0.91 -4.49 5.80
C LEU A 446 0.17 -5.28 4.69
N GLU A 447 -0.64 -6.27 5.06
CA GLU A 447 -1.42 -7.12 4.14
C GLU A 447 -2.80 -7.37 4.73
N GLY A 448 -3.83 -7.39 3.86
CA GLY A 448 -5.22 -7.62 4.25
C GLY A 448 -5.59 -9.10 4.40
N ALA A 449 -6.81 -9.34 4.90
CA ALA A 449 -7.36 -10.68 5.08
C ALA A 449 -7.52 -11.48 3.77
N MET A 450 -7.76 -10.83 2.62
CA MET A 450 -7.83 -11.46 1.28
C MET A 450 -6.56 -12.25 0.93
N LYS A 451 -5.39 -11.75 1.35
CA LYS A 451 -4.08 -12.40 1.15
C LYS A 451 -3.69 -13.32 2.31
N THR A 452 -4.03 -12.94 3.54
CA THR A 452 -3.49 -13.57 4.76
C THR A 452 -4.41 -14.58 5.45
N GLY A 453 -5.72 -14.57 5.13
CA GLY A 453 -6.75 -15.34 5.83
C GLY A 453 -6.94 -14.97 7.30
N LYS A 454 -6.48 -13.80 7.75
CA LYS A 454 -6.40 -13.40 9.16
C LYS A 454 -7.05 -12.05 9.41
N TYR A 455 -7.63 -11.90 10.59
CA TYR A 455 -8.27 -10.66 11.04
C TYR A 455 -7.61 -10.19 12.35
N ARG A 456 -7.39 -8.88 12.48
CA ARG A 456 -6.88 -8.27 13.71
C ARG A 456 -7.97 -8.27 14.78
N ASN A 457 -7.60 -8.59 16.01
CA ASN A 457 -8.42 -8.30 17.18
C ASN A 457 -7.66 -7.25 18.01
N LEU A 458 -7.88 -5.97 17.66
CA LEU A 458 -7.18 -4.84 18.23
C LEU A 458 -7.43 -4.72 19.76
N PHE A 459 -8.58 -5.17 20.25
CA PHE A 459 -8.83 -5.27 21.69
C PHE A 459 -7.88 -6.28 22.36
N VAL A 460 -7.69 -7.47 21.79
CA VAL A 460 -6.75 -8.47 22.32
C VAL A 460 -5.29 -7.99 22.19
N GLU A 461 -4.94 -7.31 21.08
CA GLU A 461 -3.64 -6.65 20.92
C GLU A 461 -3.39 -5.56 21.99
N MET A 462 -4.45 -4.89 22.45
CA MET A 462 -4.42 -3.93 23.57
C MET A 462 -4.52 -4.58 24.97
N GLY A 463 -4.56 -5.91 25.06
CA GLY A 463 -4.55 -6.65 26.33
C GLY A 463 -5.92 -6.95 26.95
N TYR A 464 -7.03 -6.67 26.25
CA TYR A 464 -8.35 -7.14 26.69
C TYR A 464 -8.45 -8.67 26.56
N ARG A 465 -9.07 -9.35 27.53
CA ARG A 465 -9.23 -10.81 27.50
C ARG A 465 -10.20 -11.23 26.37
N PRO A 466 -9.89 -12.24 25.53
CA PRO A 466 -10.74 -12.62 24.40
C PRO A 466 -12.21 -12.91 24.76
N ASP A 467 -12.46 -13.62 25.88
CA ASP A 467 -13.82 -13.93 26.36
C ASP A 467 -14.61 -12.67 26.74
N MET A 468 -13.94 -11.63 27.26
CA MET A 468 -14.57 -10.34 27.54
C MET A 468 -14.89 -9.55 26.26
N VAL A 469 -14.10 -9.72 25.19
CA VAL A 469 -14.38 -9.11 23.88
C VAL A 469 -15.60 -9.79 23.25
N SER A 470 -15.65 -11.12 23.24
CA SER A 470 -16.81 -11.89 22.74
C SER A 470 -18.09 -11.56 23.51
N ALA A 471 -18.08 -11.65 24.84
CA ALA A 471 -19.25 -11.35 25.66
C ALA A 471 -19.78 -9.91 25.48
N LYS A 472 -18.89 -8.97 25.12
CA LYS A 472 -19.26 -7.59 24.83
C LYS A 472 -19.88 -7.41 23.45
N LEU A 473 -19.34 -8.08 22.43
CA LEU A 473 -19.95 -8.14 21.11
C LEU A 473 -21.37 -8.75 21.19
N ASP A 474 -21.51 -9.87 21.90
CA ASP A 474 -22.81 -10.52 22.14
C ASP A 474 -23.77 -9.57 22.86
N SER A 475 -23.32 -8.84 23.88
CA SER A 475 -24.13 -7.86 24.61
C SER A 475 -24.61 -6.71 23.70
N MET A 476 -23.75 -6.22 22.81
CA MET A 476 -24.11 -5.15 21.86
C MET A 476 -25.10 -5.61 20.80
N TYR A 477 -24.90 -6.81 20.23
CA TYR A 477 -25.89 -7.42 19.33
C TYR A 477 -27.24 -7.62 20.04
N ASN A 478 -27.23 -8.21 21.23
CA ASN A 478 -28.48 -8.48 21.97
C ASN A 478 -29.23 -7.19 22.34
N ALA A 479 -28.53 -6.11 22.71
CA ALA A 479 -29.17 -4.81 22.97
C ALA A 479 -29.92 -4.29 21.73
N LEU A 480 -29.30 -4.34 20.55
CA LEU A 480 -29.85 -3.80 19.30
C LEU A 480 -30.94 -4.68 18.67
N PHE A 481 -30.85 -6.00 18.81
CA PHE A 481 -31.79 -6.93 18.15
C PHE A 481 -32.89 -7.44 19.08
N HIS A 482 -32.65 -7.53 20.38
CA HIS A 482 -33.54 -8.20 21.33
C HIS A 482 -33.80 -7.41 22.63
N GLY A 483 -33.14 -6.25 22.81
CA GLY A 483 -33.25 -5.39 23.98
C GLY A 483 -34.56 -4.60 24.08
N PRO A 484 -34.69 -3.76 25.13
CA PRO A 484 -35.79 -2.81 25.27
C PRO A 484 -35.78 -1.77 24.15
N ASP A 485 -34.58 -1.28 23.83
CA ASP A 485 -34.32 -0.24 22.82
C ASP A 485 -33.95 -0.81 21.44
N ARG A 486 -34.41 -2.03 21.15
CA ARG A 486 -34.08 -2.73 19.91
C ARG A 486 -34.60 -2.00 18.67
N VAL A 487 -33.89 -2.18 17.57
CA VAL A 487 -34.28 -1.71 16.24
C VAL A 487 -34.86 -2.83 15.35
N TYR A 488 -34.70 -4.10 15.76
CA TYR A 488 -35.24 -5.27 15.06
C TYR A 488 -36.65 -5.66 15.56
N PHE A 489 -37.57 -5.89 14.62
CA PHE A 489 -38.97 -6.23 14.90
C PHE A 489 -39.48 -7.35 13.99
N GLU A 490 -39.97 -8.43 14.59
CA GLU A 490 -40.53 -9.58 13.86
C GLU A 490 -41.97 -9.30 13.40
N VAL A 491 -42.30 -9.79 12.21
CA VAL A 491 -43.61 -9.65 11.56
C VAL A 491 -44.12 -11.03 11.18
N GLY A 492 -45.00 -11.58 12.04
CA GLY A 492 -45.47 -12.96 11.92
C GLY A 492 -44.32 -13.97 12.00
N ASP A 493 -44.54 -15.16 11.44
CA ASP A 493 -43.65 -16.30 11.67
C ASP A 493 -42.36 -16.29 10.83
N SER A 494 -42.25 -15.43 9.80
CA SER A 494 -41.22 -15.56 8.75
C SER A 494 -40.55 -14.28 8.26
N MET A 495 -40.95 -13.10 8.75
CA MET A 495 -40.39 -11.79 8.35
C MET A 495 -39.96 -10.95 9.56
N ALA A 496 -39.15 -9.92 9.31
CA ALA A 496 -38.77 -8.90 10.28
C ALA A 496 -38.26 -7.63 9.57
N TYR A 497 -38.20 -6.51 10.27
CA TYR A 497 -37.58 -5.28 9.78
C TYR A 497 -36.63 -4.63 10.81
N ILE A 498 -35.73 -3.77 10.32
CA ILE A 498 -34.95 -2.82 11.11
C ILE A 498 -35.61 -1.44 10.98
N SER A 499 -35.96 -0.81 12.10
CA SER A 499 -36.63 0.50 12.14
C SER A 499 -35.69 1.61 12.61
N ASP A 500 -35.67 2.72 11.87
CA ASP A 500 -35.18 4.00 12.34
C ASP A 500 -36.22 4.58 13.31
N LEU A 501 -36.00 4.35 14.60
CA LEU A 501 -36.97 4.72 15.66
C LEU A 501 -37.24 6.22 15.75
N LYS A 502 -36.25 7.08 15.42
CA LYS A 502 -36.40 8.54 15.49
C LYS A 502 -37.18 9.08 14.29
N ASN A 503 -37.05 8.49 13.11
CA ASN A 503 -37.78 8.88 11.91
C ASN A 503 -39.10 8.10 11.70
N ASN A 504 -39.33 7.03 12.47
CA ASN A 504 -40.52 6.17 12.40
C ASN A 504 -40.67 5.45 11.04
N ASP A 505 -39.56 5.09 10.40
CA ASP A 505 -39.51 4.42 9.11
C ASP A 505 -38.55 3.21 9.08
N VAL A 506 -38.66 2.41 8.02
CA VAL A 506 -37.82 1.26 7.70
C VAL A 506 -37.03 1.60 6.45
N ARG A 507 -35.70 1.54 6.53
CA ARG A 507 -34.78 2.04 5.48
C ARG A 507 -33.99 0.92 4.83
N THR A 508 -33.69 1.05 3.53
CA THR A 508 -32.88 0.08 2.79
C THR A 508 -31.50 -0.09 3.42
N GLU A 509 -30.88 1.02 3.82
CA GLU A 509 -29.66 1.06 4.65
C GLU A 509 -29.78 0.09 5.84
N GLY A 510 -30.64 0.37 6.81
CA GLY A 510 -30.78 -0.43 8.03
C GLY A 510 -31.15 -1.90 7.80
N MET A 511 -32.01 -2.17 6.81
CA MET A 511 -32.36 -3.53 6.41
C MET A 511 -31.14 -4.30 5.89
N SER A 512 -30.37 -3.68 4.99
CA SER A 512 -29.15 -4.26 4.42
C SER A 512 -28.02 -4.39 5.45
N TYR A 513 -27.91 -3.45 6.39
CA TYR A 513 -26.98 -3.49 7.52
C TYR A 513 -27.33 -4.63 8.47
N GLY A 514 -28.62 -4.80 8.81
CA GLY A 514 -29.11 -5.91 9.61
C GLY A 514 -28.82 -7.27 8.97
N MET A 515 -28.96 -7.37 7.64
CA MET A 515 -28.56 -8.55 6.87
C MET A 515 -27.04 -8.79 6.94
N MET A 516 -26.20 -7.76 6.76
CA MET A 516 -24.74 -7.90 6.91
C MET A 516 -24.37 -8.41 8.31
N ILE A 517 -24.90 -7.80 9.37
CA ILE A 517 -24.67 -8.22 10.76
C ILE A 517 -25.12 -9.68 10.97
N ALA A 518 -26.30 -10.05 10.47
CA ALA A 518 -26.82 -11.41 10.58
C ALA A 518 -25.98 -12.44 9.80
N ALA A 519 -25.47 -12.09 8.62
CA ALA A 519 -24.52 -12.93 7.88
C ALA A 519 -23.23 -13.14 8.66
N GLN A 520 -22.62 -12.06 9.16
CA GLN A 520 -21.36 -12.06 9.90
C GLN A 520 -21.44 -12.84 11.22
N LEU A 521 -22.52 -12.68 12.00
CA LEU A 521 -22.71 -13.31 13.31
C LEU A 521 -23.46 -14.65 13.27
N ASP A 522 -23.59 -15.24 12.08
CA ASP A 522 -24.22 -16.55 11.80
C ASP A 522 -25.67 -16.65 12.31
N LYS A 523 -26.48 -15.64 12.00
CA LYS A 523 -27.90 -15.52 12.40
C LYS A 523 -28.83 -15.75 11.21
N LYS A 524 -28.78 -16.94 10.61
CA LYS A 524 -29.54 -17.26 9.38
C LYS A 524 -31.03 -16.88 9.45
N ASP A 525 -31.73 -17.20 10.53
CA ASP A 525 -33.17 -16.89 10.65
C ASP A 525 -33.44 -15.36 10.63
N VAL A 526 -32.61 -14.57 11.30
CA VAL A 526 -32.67 -13.09 11.28
C VAL A 526 -32.42 -12.57 9.86
N PHE A 527 -31.41 -13.09 9.17
CA PHE A 527 -31.11 -12.74 7.78
C PHE A 527 -32.29 -13.03 6.85
N ASP A 528 -32.79 -14.27 6.90
CA ASP A 528 -33.91 -14.75 6.10
C ASP A 528 -35.17 -13.89 6.31
N ARG A 529 -35.45 -13.51 7.56
CA ARG A 529 -36.59 -12.66 7.95
C ARG A 529 -36.49 -11.25 7.38
N LEU A 530 -35.32 -10.62 7.51
CA LEU A 530 -35.05 -9.28 6.97
C LEU A 530 -35.15 -9.30 5.44
N TRP A 531 -34.53 -10.28 4.77
CA TRP A 531 -34.57 -10.40 3.32
C TRP A 531 -36.00 -10.58 2.79
N ARG A 532 -36.81 -11.46 3.40
CA ARG A 532 -38.21 -11.65 2.99
C ARG A 532 -39.04 -10.38 3.12
N TRP A 533 -38.84 -9.60 4.19
CA TRP A 533 -39.55 -8.32 4.35
C TRP A 533 -39.11 -7.30 3.30
N ALA A 534 -37.80 -7.13 3.09
CA ALA A 534 -37.26 -6.22 2.07
C ALA A 534 -37.77 -6.57 0.67
N LYS A 535 -37.75 -7.86 0.31
CA LYS A 535 -38.27 -8.34 -0.98
C LYS A 535 -39.79 -8.17 -1.12
N MET A 536 -40.56 -8.33 -0.04
CA MET A 536 -42.02 -8.21 -0.08
C MET A 536 -42.53 -6.76 -0.13
N TYR A 537 -41.89 -5.85 0.61
CA TYR A 537 -42.42 -4.50 0.86
C TYR A 537 -41.60 -3.37 0.26
N MET A 538 -40.32 -3.60 -0.04
CA MET A 538 -39.41 -2.56 -0.56
C MET A 538 -39.07 -2.80 -2.03
N GLN A 539 -38.85 -4.05 -2.46
CA GLN A 539 -38.42 -4.32 -3.83
C GLN A 539 -39.54 -4.06 -4.86
N HIS A 540 -39.25 -3.21 -5.84
CA HIS A 540 -40.09 -2.98 -7.00
C HIS A 540 -40.12 -4.23 -7.89
N ASN A 541 -41.32 -4.75 -8.15
CA ASN A 541 -41.58 -5.91 -9.01
C ASN A 541 -42.77 -5.60 -9.94
N ASP A 542 -42.82 -4.37 -10.47
CA ASP A 542 -43.94 -3.80 -11.22
C ASP A 542 -43.64 -3.59 -12.71
N GLY A 543 -42.44 -3.98 -13.18
CA GLY A 543 -41.99 -3.78 -14.55
C GLY A 543 -41.72 -2.31 -14.92
N SER A 544 -41.65 -1.40 -13.94
CA SER A 544 -41.27 -0.01 -14.16
C SER A 544 -39.77 0.15 -14.43
N ASP A 545 -39.32 1.37 -14.71
CA ASP A 545 -37.88 1.68 -14.77
C ASP A 545 -37.12 1.33 -13.47
N ARG A 546 -37.81 1.16 -12.33
CA ARG A 546 -37.22 0.85 -11.02
C ARG A 546 -37.24 -0.63 -10.66
N ASP A 547 -37.81 -1.48 -11.51
CA ASP A 547 -37.93 -2.93 -11.28
C ASP A 547 -36.61 -3.55 -10.81
N GLY A 548 -36.65 -4.34 -9.74
CA GLY A 548 -35.49 -4.94 -9.06
C GLY A 548 -34.78 -4.07 -8.00
N TYR A 549 -35.01 -2.75 -7.96
CA TYR A 549 -34.51 -1.87 -6.89
C TYR A 549 -35.47 -1.76 -5.70
N PHE A 550 -35.02 -1.14 -4.61
CA PHE A 550 -35.77 -1.07 -3.36
C PHE A 550 -36.21 0.36 -3.03
N ALA A 551 -37.44 0.52 -2.56
CA ALA A 551 -37.95 1.76 -2.00
C ALA A 551 -37.15 2.14 -0.74
N TRP A 552 -36.41 3.24 -0.76
CA TRP A 552 -35.42 3.58 0.29
C TRP A 552 -36.01 3.77 1.69
N SER A 553 -37.29 4.17 1.78
CA SER A 553 -38.03 4.34 3.04
C SER A 553 -39.47 3.85 2.91
N CYS A 554 -39.85 2.96 3.82
CA CYS A 554 -41.21 2.45 4.02
C CYS A 554 -41.66 2.70 5.47
N LYS A 555 -42.96 2.72 5.71
CA LYS A 555 -43.53 2.58 7.06
C LYS A 555 -43.31 1.17 7.58
N THR A 556 -43.47 0.99 8.89
CA THR A 556 -43.39 -0.32 9.56
C THR A 556 -44.47 -1.31 9.13
N ASP A 557 -45.56 -0.86 8.48
CA ASP A 557 -46.57 -1.70 7.84
C ASP A 557 -46.22 -2.13 6.40
N GLY A 558 -45.07 -1.68 5.88
CA GLY A 558 -44.59 -1.94 4.52
C GLY A 558 -45.04 -0.94 3.45
N THR A 559 -45.85 0.06 3.79
CA THR A 559 -46.26 1.12 2.84
C THR A 559 -45.07 2.03 2.49
N PRO A 560 -44.68 2.20 1.21
CA PRO A 560 -43.60 3.12 0.86
C PRO A 560 -43.89 4.57 1.26
N ASN A 561 -42.93 5.22 1.91
CA ASN A 561 -42.91 6.68 2.09
C ASN A 561 -42.40 7.37 0.80
N ALA A 562 -41.48 6.71 0.09
CA ALA A 562 -40.94 7.15 -1.19
C ALA A 562 -40.66 5.94 -2.10
N HIS A 563 -40.82 6.13 -3.43
CA HIS A 563 -40.52 5.11 -4.44
C HIS A 563 -39.14 5.33 -5.11
N GLY A 564 -38.25 6.12 -4.50
CA GLY A 564 -36.84 6.20 -4.93
C GLY A 564 -35.99 5.16 -4.20
N SER A 565 -34.73 5.02 -4.58
CA SER A 565 -33.77 4.07 -4.00
C SER A 565 -32.52 4.80 -3.51
N ALA A 566 -31.78 4.19 -2.58
CA ALA A 566 -30.54 4.72 -2.02
C ALA A 566 -29.44 3.66 -2.21
N SER A 567 -28.40 4.02 -2.97
CA SER A 567 -27.50 3.06 -3.61
C SER A 567 -26.61 2.28 -2.64
N ASP A 568 -26.38 2.79 -1.43
CA ASP A 568 -25.73 2.09 -0.32
C ASP A 568 -26.53 0.86 0.14
N GLY A 569 -27.86 0.97 0.15
CA GLY A 569 -28.75 -0.15 0.44
C GLY A 569 -28.61 -1.28 -0.58
N GLU A 570 -28.65 -0.97 -1.89
CA GLU A 570 -28.38 -1.97 -2.94
C GLU A 570 -26.98 -2.57 -2.82
N LEU A 571 -25.94 -1.76 -2.57
CA LEU A 571 -24.56 -2.21 -2.36
C LEU A 571 -24.45 -3.23 -1.22
N TYR A 572 -25.02 -2.92 -0.05
CA TYR A 572 -24.99 -3.82 1.10
C TYR A 572 -25.87 -5.06 0.92
N PHE A 573 -27.03 -4.97 0.25
CA PHE A 573 -27.86 -6.15 -0.04
C PHE A 573 -27.08 -7.16 -0.88
N VAL A 574 -26.44 -6.73 -1.98
CA VAL A 574 -25.67 -7.62 -2.85
C VAL A 574 -24.53 -8.31 -2.09
N THR A 575 -23.70 -7.56 -1.36
CA THR A 575 -22.58 -8.15 -0.59
C THR A 575 -23.07 -9.09 0.52
N SER A 576 -24.14 -8.73 1.23
CA SER A 576 -24.72 -9.57 2.29
C SER A 576 -25.29 -10.88 1.73
N LEU A 577 -25.91 -10.84 0.55
CA LEU A 577 -26.43 -12.02 -0.14
C LEU A 577 -25.31 -12.94 -0.68
N ILE A 578 -24.21 -12.38 -1.18
CA ILE A 578 -23.02 -13.17 -1.54
C ILE A 578 -22.47 -13.90 -0.30
N PHE A 579 -22.31 -13.20 0.83
CA PHE A 579 -21.87 -13.82 2.08
C PHE A 579 -22.84 -14.87 2.64
N ALA A 580 -24.16 -14.65 2.50
CA ALA A 580 -25.16 -15.66 2.87
C ALA A 580 -25.09 -16.92 1.98
N SER A 581 -24.85 -16.74 0.67
CA SER A 581 -24.57 -17.84 -0.28
C SER A 581 -23.34 -18.64 0.16
N ASN A 582 -22.23 -17.95 0.45
CA ASN A 582 -20.98 -18.59 0.83
C ASN A 582 -21.10 -19.32 2.18
N ARG A 583 -21.79 -18.73 3.18
CA ARG A 583 -21.94 -19.34 4.52
C ARG A 583 -22.95 -20.49 4.59
N TRP A 584 -24.12 -20.35 3.96
CA TRP A 584 -25.26 -21.25 4.17
C TRP A 584 -25.67 -22.05 2.93
N GLY A 585 -25.17 -21.68 1.74
CA GLY A 585 -25.52 -22.31 0.47
C GLY A 585 -26.94 -22.00 0.00
N ASN A 586 -27.13 -22.05 -1.31
CA ASN A 586 -28.35 -21.59 -1.99
C ASN A 586 -29.50 -22.63 -2.06
N ALA A 587 -29.28 -23.85 -1.57
CA ALA A 587 -30.20 -24.97 -1.76
C ALA A 587 -31.36 -25.06 -0.75
N SER A 588 -31.40 -24.19 0.28
CA SER A 588 -32.25 -24.36 1.47
C SER A 588 -33.34 -23.28 1.66
N GLY A 589 -33.86 -22.72 0.56
CA GLY A 589 -35.07 -21.90 0.54
C GLY A 589 -34.92 -20.58 -0.21
N ILE A 590 -33.90 -19.80 0.13
CA ILE A 590 -33.50 -18.59 -0.61
C ILE A 590 -32.21 -18.93 -1.36
N ASP A 591 -32.19 -18.67 -2.68
CA ASP A 591 -30.97 -18.71 -3.48
C ASP A 591 -30.33 -17.31 -3.44
N TYR A 592 -29.54 -17.04 -2.40
CA TYR A 592 -29.00 -15.70 -2.15
C TYR A 592 -28.13 -15.20 -3.31
N LEU A 593 -27.37 -16.10 -3.96
CA LEU A 593 -26.53 -15.71 -5.09
C LEU A 593 -27.38 -15.33 -6.33
N ALA A 594 -28.48 -16.03 -6.59
CA ALA A 594 -29.43 -15.63 -7.63
C ALA A 594 -30.09 -14.28 -7.32
N GLU A 595 -30.46 -14.02 -6.06
CA GLU A 595 -31.02 -12.73 -5.63
C GLU A 595 -29.99 -11.59 -5.78
N ALA A 596 -28.72 -11.81 -5.40
CA ALA A 596 -27.64 -10.84 -5.56
C ALA A 596 -27.43 -10.48 -7.04
N ARG A 597 -27.37 -11.49 -7.92
CA ARG A 597 -27.26 -11.30 -9.38
C ARG A 597 -28.47 -10.56 -9.94
N ASN A 598 -29.69 -10.88 -9.49
CA ASN A 598 -30.90 -10.20 -9.93
C ASN A 598 -30.85 -8.68 -9.68
N ILE A 599 -30.38 -8.24 -8.52
CA ILE A 599 -30.20 -6.80 -8.21
C ILE A 599 -29.19 -6.15 -9.18
N ILE A 600 -28.06 -6.81 -9.42
CA ILE A 600 -26.99 -6.32 -10.30
C ILE A 600 -27.42 -6.27 -11.77
N ASP A 601 -28.06 -7.32 -12.27
CA ASP A 601 -28.52 -7.39 -13.66
C ASP A 601 -29.65 -6.39 -13.91
N ALA A 602 -30.60 -6.28 -12.97
CA ALA A 602 -31.60 -5.21 -13.00
C ALA A 602 -30.97 -3.82 -12.94
N SER A 603 -29.81 -3.65 -12.28
CA SER A 603 -29.06 -2.39 -12.26
C SER A 603 -28.48 -2.03 -13.63
N MET A 604 -27.72 -2.93 -14.25
CA MET A 604 -27.04 -2.65 -15.52
C MET A 604 -28.00 -2.35 -16.68
N LEU A 605 -29.17 -3.00 -16.68
CA LEU A 605 -30.25 -2.79 -17.66
C LEU A 605 -30.93 -1.41 -17.57
N LYS A 606 -30.58 -0.58 -16.58
CA LYS A 606 -31.15 0.77 -16.40
C LYS A 606 -30.41 1.88 -17.17
N THR A 607 -29.36 1.55 -17.91
CA THR A 607 -28.66 2.51 -18.77
C THR A 607 -29.63 3.16 -19.77
N GLY A 608 -29.76 4.48 -19.73
CA GLY A 608 -30.65 5.25 -20.62
C GLY A 608 -32.15 5.23 -20.27
N LYS A 609 -32.55 4.68 -19.12
CA LYS A 609 -33.94 4.73 -18.64
C LYS A 609 -34.36 6.15 -18.23
N ARG A 610 -35.65 6.39 -18.05
CA ARG A 610 -36.22 7.72 -17.79
C ARG A 610 -36.27 8.07 -16.31
N HIS A 611 -36.58 7.09 -15.47
CA HIS A 611 -36.84 7.25 -14.03
C HIS A 611 -35.88 6.49 -13.13
N ALA A 612 -34.86 5.84 -13.70
CA ALA A 612 -33.78 5.17 -13.00
C ALA A 612 -32.48 5.23 -13.82
N SER A 613 -31.36 4.89 -13.20
CA SER A 613 -30.05 4.64 -13.79
C SER A 613 -29.44 3.40 -13.12
N PRO A 614 -28.33 2.84 -13.63
CA PRO A 614 -27.52 1.92 -12.84
C PRO A 614 -27.02 2.60 -11.55
N PHE A 615 -26.95 1.87 -10.44
CA PHE A 615 -26.46 2.39 -9.16
C PHE A 615 -24.92 2.46 -9.09
N ILE A 616 -24.23 1.76 -9.98
CA ILE A 616 -22.83 2.00 -10.31
C ILE A 616 -22.83 2.72 -11.67
N ASN A 617 -22.34 3.95 -11.71
CA ASN A 617 -22.28 4.75 -12.93
C ASN A 617 -21.34 4.06 -13.94
N ILE A 618 -21.86 3.75 -15.13
CA ILE A 618 -21.14 2.96 -16.13
C ILE A 618 -19.92 3.71 -16.68
N GLU A 619 -19.95 5.04 -16.76
CA GLU A 619 -18.85 5.84 -17.33
C GLU A 619 -17.72 6.06 -16.32
N THR A 620 -18.06 6.36 -15.06
CA THR A 620 -17.07 6.62 -14.00
C THR A 620 -16.64 5.39 -13.20
N ARG A 621 -17.42 4.30 -13.26
CA ARG A 621 -17.38 3.11 -12.36
C ARG A 621 -17.50 3.44 -10.87
N LEU A 622 -18.05 4.60 -10.55
CA LEU A 622 -18.31 5.04 -9.18
C LEU A 622 -19.78 4.82 -8.84
N ILE A 623 -20.07 4.49 -7.58
CA ILE A 623 -21.44 4.42 -7.08
C ILE A 623 -22.17 5.76 -7.23
N THR A 624 -23.48 5.74 -7.42
CA THR A 624 -24.33 6.94 -7.48
C THR A 624 -24.82 7.30 -6.08
N PHE A 625 -25.20 8.56 -5.84
CA PHE A 625 -25.95 8.91 -4.62
C PHE A 625 -27.35 8.24 -4.62
N THR A 626 -28.16 8.51 -5.64
CA THR A 626 -29.40 7.75 -5.91
C THR A 626 -29.39 7.25 -7.35
N PRO A 627 -29.93 6.05 -7.63
CA PRO A 627 -29.86 5.44 -8.96
C PRO A 627 -31.01 5.94 -9.84
N ASP A 628 -31.10 7.26 -9.94
CA ASP A 628 -32.02 8.01 -10.81
C ASP A 628 -31.30 9.18 -11.48
N LYS A 629 -31.92 9.76 -12.51
CA LYS A 629 -31.34 10.80 -13.36
C LYS A 629 -30.81 12.05 -12.62
N TRP A 630 -31.32 12.34 -11.42
CA TRP A 630 -30.85 13.48 -10.63
C TRP A 630 -29.64 13.13 -9.77
N GLY A 631 -29.68 11.99 -9.05
CA GLY A 631 -28.63 11.53 -8.14
C GLY A 631 -27.44 10.90 -8.85
N SER A 632 -27.63 10.28 -10.01
CA SER A 632 -26.58 9.65 -10.82
C SER A 632 -25.57 10.62 -11.46
N ARG A 633 -25.57 11.89 -11.05
CA ARG A 633 -24.69 12.96 -11.53
C ARG A 633 -23.59 13.32 -10.52
N PHE A 634 -23.60 12.68 -9.36
CA PHE A 634 -22.70 12.88 -8.25
C PHE A 634 -22.72 11.63 -7.36
N THR A 635 -21.90 11.61 -6.30
CA THR A 635 -21.79 10.48 -5.38
C THR A 635 -21.74 10.96 -3.93
N ASP A 636 -21.71 10.01 -3.01
CA ASP A 636 -21.56 10.17 -1.57
C ASP A 636 -20.28 9.40 -1.16
N PRO A 637 -19.26 10.04 -0.54
CA PRO A 637 -18.04 9.36 -0.14
C PRO A 637 -18.26 8.13 0.73
N SER A 638 -19.31 8.14 1.54
CA SER A 638 -19.65 7.04 2.46
C SER A 638 -20.24 5.81 1.79
N TYR A 639 -20.55 5.87 0.49
CA TYR A 639 -21.05 4.73 -0.27
C TYR A 639 -19.88 3.96 -0.94
N HIS A 640 -18.65 4.47 -0.86
CA HIS A 640 -17.46 3.80 -1.40
C HIS A 640 -16.86 2.81 -0.39
N ILE A 641 -17.07 1.53 -0.65
CA ILE A 641 -16.42 0.41 0.07
C ILE A 641 -15.69 -0.45 -0.98
N PRO A 642 -14.44 -0.09 -1.36
CA PRO A 642 -13.78 -0.67 -2.54
C PRO A 642 -13.70 -2.21 -2.52
N VAL A 643 -13.32 -2.79 -1.38
CA VAL A 643 -13.26 -4.26 -1.21
C VAL A 643 -14.58 -4.97 -1.46
N PHE A 644 -15.75 -4.33 -1.31
CA PHE A 644 -17.02 -4.99 -1.67
C PHE A 644 -17.08 -5.32 -3.17
N TYR A 645 -16.50 -4.49 -4.04
CA TYR A 645 -16.38 -4.83 -5.45
C TYR A 645 -15.37 -5.97 -5.69
N GLU A 646 -14.31 -6.09 -4.88
CA GLU A 646 -13.43 -7.27 -4.91
C GLU A 646 -14.15 -8.55 -4.47
N ILE A 647 -15.06 -8.47 -3.47
CA ILE A 647 -15.96 -9.58 -3.12
C ILE A 647 -16.82 -9.96 -4.34
N TRP A 648 -17.37 -8.99 -5.06
CA TRP A 648 -18.20 -9.25 -6.23
C TRP A 648 -17.37 -9.86 -7.37
N ALA A 649 -16.18 -9.34 -7.63
CA ALA A 649 -15.25 -9.86 -8.63
C ALA A 649 -14.91 -11.34 -8.41
N LYS A 650 -14.77 -11.76 -7.14
CA LYS A 650 -14.38 -13.11 -6.76
C LYS A 650 -15.56 -14.09 -6.63
N TRP A 651 -16.71 -13.67 -6.11
CA TRP A 651 -17.82 -14.58 -5.75
C TRP A 651 -19.16 -14.34 -6.44
N LEU A 652 -19.43 -13.17 -7.02
CA LEU A 652 -20.70 -12.94 -7.74
C LEU A 652 -20.81 -13.84 -8.97
N ASN A 653 -19.67 -14.14 -9.63
CA ASN A 653 -19.55 -15.07 -10.75
C ASN A 653 -20.60 -14.80 -11.84
N ASP A 654 -20.61 -13.57 -12.32
CA ASP A 654 -21.55 -12.99 -13.29
C ASP A 654 -20.90 -12.63 -14.64
N GLY A 655 -19.63 -12.99 -14.81
CA GLY A 655 -18.82 -12.66 -15.99
C GLY A 655 -18.30 -11.22 -16.05
N ARG A 656 -18.40 -10.43 -14.96
CA ARG A 656 -17.97 -9.02 -14.91
C ARG A 656 -16.82 -8.74 -13.92
N SER A 657 -16.01 -9.75 -13.59
CA SER A 657 -14.93 -9.63 -12.59
C SER A 657 -13.98 -8.46 -12.82
N GLU A 658 -13.51 -8.25 -14.07
CA GLU A 658 -12.63 -7.12 -14.43
C GLU A 658 -13.29 -5.75 -14.19
N PHE A 659 -14.59 -5.61 -14.50
CA PHE A 659 -15.35 -4.39 -14.24
C PHE A 659 -15.46 -4.11 -12.73
N TRP A 660 -15.63 -5.15 -11.91
CA TRP A 660 -15.70 -5.00 -10.45
C TRP A 660 -14.35 -4.63 -9.83
N GLN A 661 -13.24 -5.17 -10.34
CA GLN A 661 -11.89 -4.69 -9.95
C GLN A 661 -11.70 -3.21 -10.33
N GLU A 662 -12.11 -2.80 -11.54
CA GLU A 662 -12.06 -1.38 -11.94
C GLU A 662 -12.89 -0.46 -11.01
N CYS A 663 -14.05 -0.94 -10.52
CA CYS A 663 -14.86 -0.20 -9.54
C CYS A 663 -14.15 -0.03 -8.18
N ALA A 664 -13.39 -1.03 -7.73
CA ALA A 664 -12.58 -0.94 -6.51
C ALA A 664 -11.48 0.11 -6.65
N ASP A 665 -10.68 0.02 -7.70
CA ASP A 665 -9.53 0.91 -7.90
C ASP A 665 -9.96 2.36 -8.12
N ARG A 666 -11.03 2.59 -8.92
CA ARG A 666 -11.59 3.94 -9.08
C ARG A 666 -12.21 4.47 -7.80
N SER A 667 -12.82 3.64 -6.96
CA SER A 667 -13.33 4.07 -5.66
C SER A 667 -12.22 4.49 -4.70
N ARG A 668 -11.06 3.81 -4.71
CA ARG A 668 -9.87 4.23 -3.95
C ARG A 668 -9.34 5.56 -4.46
N ALA A 669 -9.13 5.70 -5.77
CA ALA A 669 -8.67 6.95 -6.40
C ALA A 669 -9.62 8.14 -6.13
N TYR A 670 -10.93 7.91 -6.12
CA TYR A 670 -11.91 8.91 -5.74
C TYR A 670 -11.83 9.31 -4.25
N LEU A 671 -11.61 8.35 -3.35
CA LEU A 671 -11.41 8.66 -1.92
C LEU A 671 -10.14 9.51 -1.70
N HIS A 672 -9.08 9.30 -2.49
CA HIS A 672 -7.89 10.18 -2.48
C HIS A 672 -8.22 11.62 -2.87
N SER A 673 -9.12 11.83 -3.84
CA SER A 673 -9.46 13.17 -4.33
C SER A 673 -10.51 13.90 -3.48
N CYS A 674 -11.37 13.16 -2.76
CA CYS A 674 -12.46 13.73 -1.97
C CYS A 674 -12.10 14.02 -0.50
N VAL A 675 -11.11 13.29 0.07
CA VAL A 675 -10.64 13.51 1.44
C VAL A 675 -9.86 14.83 1.55
N HIS A 676 -10.29 15.70 2.47
CA HIS A 676 -9.61 16.97 2.71
C HIS A 676 -8.16 16.76 3.20
N PRO A 677 -7.15 17.38 2.54
CA PRO A 677 -5.76 16.98 2.69
C PRO A 677 -5.16 17.24 4.08
N GLU A 678 -5.71 18.15 4.87
CA GLU A 678 -5.19 18.49 6.21
C GLU A 678 -5.94 17.78 7.35
N THR A 679 -7.27 17.65 7.23
CA THR A 679 -8.16 17.20 8.33
C THR A 679 -8.57 15.74 8.21
N GLY A 680 -8.50 15.15 7.00
CA GLY A 680 -9.04 13.81 6.75
C GLY A 680 -10.57 13.75 6.66
N LEU A 681 -11.27 14.88 6.69
CA LEU A 681 -12.73 14.93 6.57
C LEU A 681 -13.19 14.78 5.12
N THR A 682 -14.45 14.38 4.94
CA THR A 682 -15.15 14.29 3.65
C THR A 682 -16.48 15.04 3.75
N PRO A 683 -17.04 15.53 2.64
CA PRO A 683 -18.44 15.99 2.60
C PRO A 683 -19.40 14.79 2.65
N ASP A 684 -20.67 15.01 2.98
CA ASP A 684 -21.70 13.99 2.77
C ASP A 684 -21.87 13.70 1.26
N TYR A 685 -21.87 14.74 0.39
CA TYR A 685 -22.01 14.57 -1.06
C TYR A 685 -20.91 15.30 -1.83
N SER A 686 -20.38 14.68 -2.90
CA SER A 686 -19.38 15.29 -3.78
C SER A 686 -19.59 14.96 -5.25
N ASN A 687 -18.97 15.74 -6.14
CA ASN A 687 -18.88 15.39 -7.56
C ASN A 687 -17.94 14.18 -7.75
N TYR A 688 -18.03 13.50 -8.89
CA TYR A 688 -17.22 12.31 -9.20
C TYR A 688 -15.70 12.55 -9.30
N ASP A 689 -15.25 13.80 -9.36
CA ASP A 689 -13.83 14.19 -9.29
C ASP A 689 -13.35 14.40 -7.84
N GLY A 690 -14.21 14.22 -6.84
CA GLY A 690 -13.94 14.46 -5.41
C GLY A 690 -14.17 15.92 -4.97
N SER A 691 -14.49 16.83 -5.90
CA SER A 691 -14.78 18.22 -5.52
C SER A 691 -16.12 18.35 -4.77
N LEU A 692 -16.18 19.31 -3.84
CA LEU A 692 -17.42 19.71 -3.17
C LEU A 692 -18.52 20.00 -4.20
N LEU A 693 -19.73 19.50 -3.94
CA LEU A 693 -20.88 19.60 -4.81
C LEU A 693 -21.24 21.06 -5.14
N ASN A 694 -21.05 21.98 -4.18
CA ASN A 694 -21.22 23.43 -4.30
C ASN A 694 -22.60 23.84 -4.86
N ARG A 695 -23.65 23.14 -4.44
CA ARG A 695 -25.04 23.40 -4.85
C ARG A 695 -25.84 23.89 -3.67
N GLY A 696 -25.89 25.21 -3.47
CA GLY A 696 -26.50 25.88 -2.30
C GLY A 696 -28.01 25.68 -2.03
N HIS A 697 -28.63 24.65 -2.60
CA HIS A 697 -29.94 24.10 -2.22
C HIS A 697 -29.84 22.65 -1.66
N ILE A 698 -28.63 22.11 -1.54
CA ILE A 698 -28.30 20.77 -1.06
C ILE A 698 -27.31 20.96 0.09
N ILE A 699 -27.65 20.46 1.27
CA ILE A 699 -26.79 20.54 2.46
C ILE A 699 -25.89 19.29 2.45
N GLY A 700 -24.88 19.28 1.56
CA GLY A 700 -23.98 18.13 1.36
C GLY A 700 -22.49 18.43 1.49
N ASP A 701 -22.06 19.69 1.39
CA ASP A 701 -20.65 20.09 1.27
C ASP A 701 -19.84 20.04 2.60
N ALA A 702 -20.38 19.41 3.65
CA ALA A 702 -19.80 19.36 5.00
C ALA A 702 -19.80 17.92 5.53
N PHE A 703 -18.90 17.63 6.48
CA PHE A 703 -18.82 16.35 7.18
C PHE A 703 -19.97 16.23 8.16
N ARG A 704 -20.93 15.31 7.92
CA ARG A 704 -22.05 15.03 8.82
C ARG A 704 -22.38 13.52 8.80
N PHE A 705 -23.63 13.17 9.07
CA PHE A 705 -24.10 11.81 9.36
C PHE A 705 -23.60 10.76 8.37
N ASP A 706 -23.77 10.97 7.06
CA ASP A 706 -23.34 10.01 6.03
C ASP A 706 -21.81 9.87 6.06
N SER A 707 -21.08 10.99 6.09
CA SER A 707 -19.60 11.05 6.15
C SER A 707 -18.98 10.27 7.33
N TRP A 708 -19.70 10.09 8.44
CA TRP A 708 -19.19 9.32 9.59
C TRP A 708 -18.81 7.88 9.23
N ARG A 709 -19.39 7.30 8.18
CA ARG A 709 -19.08 5.93 7.72
C ARG A 709 -17.76 5.81 6.96
N VAL A 710 -17.27 6.88 6.32
CA VAL A 710 -16.02 6.87 5.52
C VAL A 710 -14.81 6.30 6.30
N PRO A 711 -14.54 6.70 7.56
CA PRO A 711 -13.52 6.07 8.40
C PRO A 711 -13.66 4.56 8.58
N LEU A 712 -14.89 4.08 8.76
CA LEU A 712 -15.18 2.65 8.91
C LEU A 712 -15.00 1.90 7.57
N ASN A 713 -15.42 2.49 6.46
CA ASN A 713 -15.28 1.90 5.12
C ASN A 713 -13.80 1.75 4.73
N ILE A 714 -12.99 2.78 4.96
CA ILE A 714 -11.54 2.75 4.76
C ILE A 714 -10.90 1.71 5.69
N ALA A 715 -11.36 1.61 6.94
CA ALA A 715 -10.89 0.59 7.88
C ALA A 715 -11.21 -0.86 7.44
N ILE A 716 -12.37 -1.08 6.79
CA ILE A 716 -12.76 -2.37 6.22
C ILE A 716 -11.90 -2.70 4.98
N ASP A 717 -11.75 -1.75 4.04
CA ASP A 717 -10.90 -1.94 2.85
C ASP A 717 -9.43 -2.22 3.24
N TYR A 718 -8.92 -1.52 4.25
CA TYR A 718 -7.60 -1.77 4.84
C TYR A 718 -7.49 -3.17 5.44
N ALA A 719 -8.44 -3.54 6.31
CA ALA A 719 -8.37 -4.81 7.03
C ALA A 719 -8.52 -6.03 6.09
N TRP A 720 -9.29 -5.88 5.01
CA TRP A 720 -9.61 -6.97 4.09
C TRP A 720 -8.70 -7.01 2.86
N SER A 721 -8.51 -5.88 2.17
CA SER A 721 -7.70 -5.81 0.96
C SER A 721 -6.27 -5.31 1.27
N CYS A 722 -6.16 -4.16 1.94
CA CYS A 722 -4.90 -3.42 2.16
C CYS A 722 -4.21 -2.96 0.85
N SER A 723 -4.90 -3.02 -0.30
CA SER A 723 -4.36 -2.66 -1.62
C SER A 723 -3.91 -1.19 -1.72
N ASP A 724 -4.51 -0.30 -0.91
CA ASP A 724 -4.11 1.11 -0.77
C ASP A 724 -3.50 1.40 0.61
N GLY A 725 -2.85 0.38 1.18
CA GLY A 725 -2.50 0.36 2.59
C GLY A 725 -1.71 1.58 3.07
N LYS A 726 -0.80 2.16 2.28
CA LYS A 726 -0.05 3.35 2.72
C LYS A 726 -0.97 4.55 2.95
N TRP A 727 -1.76 4.95 1.95
CA TRP A 727 -2.64 6.11 2.05
C TRP A 727 -3.69 5.91 3.15
N GLN A 728 -4.19 4.70 3.33
CA GLN A 728 -5.18 4.36 4.36
C GLN A 728 -4.63 4.53 5.78
N ARG A 729 -3.34 4.26 6.03
CA ARG A 729 -2.68 4.60 7.30
C ARG A 729 -2.49 6.10 7.47
N ASP A 730 -2.03 6.78 6.42
CA ASP A 730 -1.84 8.24 6.39
C ASP A 730 -3.17 9.02 6.53
N TYR A 731 -4.30 8.40 6.16
CA TYR A 731 -5.65 8.87 6.41
C TYR A 731 -6.03 8.69 7.89
N ALA A 732 -5.83 7.48 8.43
CA ALA A 732 -6.18 7.13 9.80
C ALA A 732 -5.50 8.05 10.82
N ASP A 733 -4.19 8.27 10.70
CA ASP A 733 -3.42 9.12 11.61
C ASP A 733 -3.85 10.60 11.52
N ARG A 734 -4.30 11.05 10.36
CA ARG A 734 -4.72 12.43 10.04
C ARG A 734 -6.11 12.75 10.58
N VAL A 735 -7.10 11.90 10.28
CA VAL A 735 -8.48 12.11 10.78
C VAL A 735 -8.52 11.98 12.30
N GLN A 736 -7.80 11.00 12.87
CA GLN A 736 -7.67 10.89 14.33
C GLN A 736 -6.90 12.06 14.94
N LYS A 737 -5.90 12.64 14.27
CA LYS A 737 -5.24 13.87 14.75
C LYS A 737 -6.27 15.01 14.88
N PHE A 738 -7.06 15.27 13.84
CA PHE A 738 -8.07 16.33 13.85
C PHE A 738 -9.07 16.18 15.02
N PHE A 739 -9.68 15.00 15.18
CA PHE A 739 -10.62 14.76 16.27
C PHE A 739 -9.96 14.75 17.66
N TYR A 740 -8.69 14.37 17.77
CA TYR A 740 -7.94 14.46 19.02
C TYR A 740 -7.66 15.93 19.40
N GLU A 741 -7.35 16.78 18.42
CA GLU A 741 -7.13 18.23 18.60
C GLU A 741 -8.43 19.00 18.92
N LYS A 742 -9.59 18.54 18.42
CA LYS A 742 -10.91 19.04 18.83
C LYS A 742 -11.34 18.60 20.25
N GLY A 743 -10.58 17.71 20.90
CA GLY A 743 -10.87 17.16 22.23
C GLY A 743 -11.55 15.80 22.13
N ILE A 744 -10.82 14.72 22.49
CA ILE A 744 -11.26 13.34 22.28
C ILE A 744 -12.57 12.94 22.98
N ASP A 745 -12.95 13.65 24.04
CA ASP A 745 -14.18 13.44 24.81
C ASP A 745 -15.23 14.55 24.56
N ASP A 746 -14.91 15.54 23.71
CA ASP A 746 -15.66 16.81 23.55
C ASP A 746 -16.02 17.17 22.09
N TYR A 747 -15.38 16.55 21.09
CA TYR A 747 -15.62 16.89 19.69
C TYR A 747 -17.09 16.67 19.27
N VAL A 748 -17.57 17.50 18.36
CA VAL A 748 -18.94 17.43 17.85
C VAL A 748 -19.03 16.65 16.54
N ASP A 749 -20.25 16.44 16.07
CA ASP A 749 -20.59 15.49 15.04
C ASP A 749 -20.79 16.09 13.64
N GLN A 750 -20.59 17.39 13.48
CA GLN A 750 -20.67 18.08 12.18
C GLN A 750 -19.62 19.19 12.06
N TYR A 751 -18.87 19.19 10.96
CA TYR A 751 -17.84 20.19 10.63
C TYR A 751 -17.85 20.48 9.13
N ASN A 752 -17.41 21.67 8.71
CA ASN A 752 -17.01 21.86 7.31
C ASN A 752 -15.76 20.99 7.05
N VAL A 753 -15.50 20.62 5.79
CA VAL A 753 -14.39 19.69 5.47
C VAL A 753 -13.00 20.26 5.83
N ASP A 754 -12.85 21.58 5.86
CA ASP A 754 -11.66 22.29 6.31
C ASP A 754 -11.47 22.28 7.85
N GLY A 755 -12.42 21.71 8.59
CA GLY A 755 -12.41 21.61 10.05
C GLY A 755 -13.00 22.81 10.78
N SER A 756 -13.52 23.81 10.06
CA SER A 756 -14.28 24.92 10.64
C SER A 756 -15.70 24.49 11.05
N ASP A 757 -16.34 25.29 11.91
CA ASP A 757 -17.67 24.96 12.43
C ASP A 757 -18.75 25.25 11.37
N VAL A 758 -19.78 24.40 11.30
CA VAL A 758 -20.86 24.54 10.30
C VAL A 758 -21.76 25.75 10.59
N GLU A 759 -22.04 26.58 9.57
CA GLU A 759 -23.01 27.68 9.71
C GLU A 759 -24.46 27.18 9.91
N GLN A 760 -24.78 26.04 9.29
CA GLN A 760 -26.06 25.37 9.42
C GLN A 760 -25.86 23.97 9.99
N ILE A 761 -26.54 23.67 11.11
CA ILE A 761 -26.60 22.34 11.71
C ILE A 761 -27.69 21.52 10.99
N LEU A 762 -27.34 20.32 10.54
CA LEU A 762 -28.30 19.36 9.99
C LEU A 762 -28.97 18.63 11.17
N GLY A 763 -30.29 18.69 11.24
CA GLY A 763 -31.04 18.06 12.33
C GLY A 763 -31.26 16.56 12.14
N ALA A 764 -31.42 15.83 13.25
CA ALA A 764 -31.74 14.41 13.27
C ALA A 764 -32.97 14.16 14.15
N GLY A 765 -33.99 13.47 13.62
CA GLY A 765 -35.21 13.11 14.38
C GLY A 765 -35.97 14.29 14.98
N GLY A 766 -35.86 15.49 14.39
CA GLY A 766 -36.46 16.74 14.91
C GLY A 766 -35.58 17.53 15.89
N TYR A 767 -34.38 17.03 16.24
CA TYR A 767 -33.42 17.73 17.10
C TYR A 767 -32.34 18.42 16.26
N THR A 768 -31.87 19.59 16.69
CA THR A 768 -30.90 20.42 15.93
C THR A 768 -29.65 20.82 16.75
N GLY A 769 -29.32 20.06 17.80
CA GLY A 769 -28.08 20.22 18.56
C GLY A 769 -26.93 19.40 17.96
N LEU A 770 -25.72 19.96 18.02
CA LEU A 770 -24.45 19.25 17.80
C LEU A 770 -24.14 18.35 19.01
N ARG A 771 -23.56 17.17 18.79
CA ARG A 771 -23.30 16.18 19.85
C ARG A 771 -21.96 15.48 19.70
N HIS A 772 -21.47 14.91 20.80
CA HIS A 772 -20.44 13.87 20.77
C HIS A 772 -21.10 12.53 20.43
N SER A 773 -21.43 12.34 19.15
CA SER A 773 -22.29 11.25 18.66
C SER A 773 -21.60 9.88 18.71
N THR A 774 -22.27 8.88 19.30
CA THR A 774 -21.64 7.59 19.63
C THR A 774 -21.24 6.78 18.39
N GLY A 775 -21.95 6.95 17.27
CA GLY A 775 -21.60 6.38 15.97
C GLY A 775 -20.30 6.95 15.42
N LEU A 776 -20.11 8.27 15.51
CA LEU A 776 -18.85 8.93 15.12
C LEU A 776 -17.69 8.48 16.00
N VAL A 777 -17.89 8.39 17.33
CA VAL A 777 -16.89 7.83 18.26
C VAL A 777 -16.49 6.41 17.85
N ALA A 778 -17.45 5.60 17.39
CA ALA A 778 -17.20 4.25 16.96
C ALA A 778 -16.42 4.17 15.65
N THR A 779 -16.78 4.94 14.61
CA THR A 779 -16.06 4.89 13.33
C THR A 779 -14.67 5.53 13.42
N MET A 780 -14.49 6.55 14.27
CA MET A 780 -13.17 7.06 14.66
C MET A 780 -12.33 5.99 15.37
N ALA A 781 -12.95 5.13 16.20
CA ALA A 781 -12.24 3.99 16.78
C ALA A 781 -11.92 2.93 15.72
N ALA A 782 -12.82 2.64 14.78
CA ALA A 782 -12.63 1.63 13.73
C ALA A 782 -11.36 1.86 12.89
N VAL A 783 -11.10 3.11 12.48
CA VAL A 783 -9.92 3.46 11.67
C VAL A 783 -8.57 3.26 12.40
N SER A 784 -8.59 3.05 13.72
CA SER A 784 -7.41 2.64 14.50
C SER A 784 -6.78 1.33 14.02
N ILE A 785 -7.49 0.51 13.24
CA ILE A 785 -6.94 -0.70 12.62
C ILE A 785 -5.87 -0.39 11.56
N ALA A 786 -5.81 0.85 11.05
CA ALA A 786 -4.81 1.35 10.10
C ALA A 786 -3.83 2.38 10.72
N ALA A 787 -4.15 3.02 11.84
CA ALA A 787 -3.28 4.06 12.42
C ALA A 787 -1.87 3.54 12.80
N ASN A 788 -0.84 4.37 12.57
CA ASN A 788 0.53 4.14 13.08
C ASN A 788 0.73 4.78 14.46
N ASP A 789 0.03 5.89 14.73
CA ASP A 789 0.21 6.70 15.93
C ASP A 789 -0.40 6.01 17.17
N GLY A 790 0.31 6.12 18.30
CA GLY A 790 -0.14 5.58 19.59
C GLY A 790 -1.47 6.17 20.09
N LYS A 791 -1.86 7.37 19.67
CA LYS A 791 -3.13 8.04 20.05
C LYS A 791 -4.37 7.24 19.67
N SER A 792 -4.28 6.41 18.63
CA SER A 792 -5.33 5.49 18.18
C SER A 792 -5.88 4.62 19.31
N LYS A 793 -5.01 4.19 20.24
CA LYS A 793 -5.38 3.40 21.43
C LYS A 793 -6.38 4.14 22.33
N GLU A 794 -6.41 5.47 22.34
CA GLU A 794 -7.39 6.25 23.11
C GLU A 794 -8.79 6.22 22.46
N PHE A 795 -8.90 6.26 21.13
CA PHE A 795 -10.18 6.11 20.43
C PHE A 795 -10.77 4.71 20.65
N VAL A 796 -9.94 3.65 20.58
CA VAL A 796 -10.37 2.27 20.88
C VAL A 796 -10.84 2.13 22.34
N LYS A 797 -10.18 2.81 23.29
CA LYS A 797 -10.67 2.90 24.68
C LYS A 797 -12.02 3.61 24.77
N ARG A 798 -12.26 4.70 24.02
CA ARG A 798 -13.57 5.39 24.00
C ARG A 798 -14.66 4.47 23.46
N LEU A 799 -14.45 3.77 22.36
CA LEU A 799 -15.42 2.76 21.89
C LEU A 799 -15.62 1.63 22.91
N TRP A 800 -14.56 1.15 23.58
CA TRP A 800 -14.72 0.17 24.65
C TRP A 800 -15.55 0.73 25.81
N HIS A 801 -15.32 1.96 26.27
CA HIS A 801 -16.05 2.53 27.39
C HIS A 801 -17.38 3.20 26.99
N SER A 802 -17.68 3.28 25.70
CA SER A 802 -18.91 3.87 25.16
C SER A 802 -20.15 3.24 25.79
N ARG A 803 -21.10 4.11 26.12
CA ARG A 803 -22.46 3.74 26.50
C ARG A 803 -23.38 4.06 25.34
N HIS A 804 -24.51 3.37 25.27
CA HIS A 804 -25.53 3.63 24.28
C HIS A 804 -26.79 3.95 25.08
N GLU A 805 -26.86 5.21 25.50
CA GLU A 805 -27.87 5.77 26.39
C GLU A 805 -28.32 7.15 25.83
N PRO A 806 -29.53 7.63 26.14
CA PRO A 806 -29.99 8.95 25.70
C PRO A 806 -29.09 10.10 26.16
N TYR A 807 -28.97 11.13 25.31
CA TYR A 807 -28.31 12.39 25.61
C TYR A 807 -29.15 13.24 26.59
N GLU A 808 -28.55 14.28 27.19
CA GLU A 808 -29.21 15.15 28.18
C GLU A 808 -30.48 15.84 27.66
N ASP A 809 -30.56 16.09 26.35
CA ASP A 809 -31.74 16.68 25.68
C ASP A 809 -32.82 15.65 25.32
N GLY A 810 -32.62 14.37 25.66
CA GLY A 810 -33.51 13.26 25.34
C GLY A 810 -33.33 12.69 23.93
N TYR A 811 -32.41 13.21 23.11
CA TYR A 811 -32.05 12.58 21.85
C TYR A 811 -31.46 11.20 22.12
N PHE A 812 -31.88 10.20 21.34
CA PHE A 812 -31.31 8.86 21.41
C PHE A 812 -31.41 8.17 20.06
N ASP A 813 -30.28 7.66 19.57
CA ASP A 813 -30.21 7.00 18.28
C ASP A 813 -29.88 5.51 18.46
N ALA A 814 -30.91 4.73 18.74
CA ALA A 814 -30.80 3.27 18.78
C ALA A 814 -30.36 2.69 17.43
N TYR A 815 -30.65 3.40 16.32
CA TYR A 815 -30.47 2.96 14.96
C TYR A 815 -29.08 3.28 14.43
N TYR A 816 -28.76 4.55 14.16
CA TYR A 816 -27.55 4.90 13.41
C TYR A 816 -26.29 4.77 14.29
N ASP A 817 -26.28 5.45 15.43
CA ASP A 817 -25.19 5.30 16.42
C ASP A 817 -25.03 3.83 16.83
N GLY A 818 -26.14 3.11 17.04
CA GLY A 818 -26.16 1.70 17.40
C GLY A 818 -25.49 0.79 16.37
N LEU A 819 -25.93 0.87 15.11
CA LEU A 819 -25.41 0.04 14.01
C LEU A 819 -23.93 0.36 13.74
N LEU A 820 -23.53 1.64 13.68
CA LEU A 820 -22.13 2.04 13.50
C LEU A 820 -21.24 1.55 14.66
N ARG A 821 -21.74 1.63 15.89
CA ARG A 821 -21.06 1.11 17.09
C ARG A 821 -20.87 -0.40 17.03
N LEU A 822 -21.86 -1.16 16.55
CA LEU A 822 -21.75 -2.61 16.37
C LEU A 822 -20.76 -2.98 15.26
N PHE A 823 -20.85 -2.40 14.06
CA PHE A 823 -19.91 -2.68 12.97
C PHE A 823 -18.46 -2.36 13.34
N SER A 824 -18.23 -1.21 13.98
CA SER A 824 -16.89 -0.81 14.44
C SER A 824 -16.33 -1.79 15.47
N PHE A 825 -17.17 -2.27 16.41
CA PHE A 825 -16.76 -3.27 17.38
C PHE A 825 -16.51 -4.65 16.74
N MET A 826 -17.32 -5.05 15.75
CA MET A 826 -17.09 -6.27 14.96
C MET A 826 -15.75 -6.21 14.23
N LEU A 827 -15.42 -5.09 13.57
CA LEU A 827 -14.14 -4.91 12.89
C LEU A 827 -12.96 -5.00 13.87
N LEU A 828 -12.98 -4.20 14.95
CA LEU A 828 -11.87 -4.17 15.93
C LEU A 828 -11.72 -5.45 16.77
N SER A 829 -12.77 -6.27 16.87
CA SER A 829 -12.71 -7.59 17.50
C SER A 829 -12.33 -8.72 16.54
N GLY A 830 -12.17 -8.43 15.24
CA GLY A 830 -11.88 -9.42 14.21
C GLY A 830 -13.08 -10.29 13.83
N ASN A 831 -14.31 -9.86 14.13
CA ASN A 831 -15.58 -10.54 13.82
C ASN A 831 -16.35 -9.88 12.65
N TYR A 832 -15.74 -8.93 11.94
CA TYR A 832 -16.20 -8.49 10.62
C TYR A 832 -15.23 -9.05 9.57
N GLN A 833 -15.65 -10.14 8.93
CA GLN A 833 -14.78 -10.99 8.11
C GLN A 833 -15.29 -11.14 6.68
N ILE A 834 -14.39 -11.42 5.76
CA ILE A 834 -14.75 -11.97 4.45
C ILE A 834 -15.26 -13.40 4.67
N ILE A 835 -16.36 -13.74 4.00
CA ILE A 835 -16.99 -15.06 4.08
C ILE A 835 -16.81 -15.70 2.71
N GLU A 836 -15.93 -16.71 2.64
CA GLU A 836 -15.45 -17.34 1.38
C GLU A 836 -16.29 -18.52 0.90
#